data_AF-A0A835YE47-F1
#
_entry.id   AF-A0A835YE47-F1
#
_cell.length_a   1.000
_cell.length_b   1.000
_cell.length_c   1.000
_cell.angle_alpha   90.00
_cell.angle_beta   90.00
_cell.angle_gamma   90.00
#
_symmetry.space_group_name_H-M   'P 1'
#
loop_
_entity.id
_entity.type
_entity.pdbx_description
1 polymer ?
#
loop_
_entity_poly.entity_id
_entity_poly.type
_entity_poly.pdbx_seq_one_letter_code
_entity_poly.pdbx_strand_id
1 'polypeptide(L)'
;MKKSSGVLNGSAGAGAGTRAAQLLRGRKEVAVGSVVTSRRSLQQACASDSLYQGPFGTAPTRWPQTGFFNHRDLYLDNEPLEGIRVYAGQWIDSIQVTYGFESSPREGGAGERLYDFYMEVDDFVTEVNVRSGLFVDAISLKTAMGGDKLTMTYGSTVTPRRGGTAGAARTWTLGAGEYITSVLVLGVNGTNWAVATPCLSYRARLVYISGTAKDYLEQITFYWAALPASPQPMPPTPPPRPPRPPTPPATVPPLLLLGPFGGGAEFGTSFVDNPPSAGVQLTGIRVYAGALVDAIQVAYNGVWGPRRGGGGGSMRELILASGEVITGAVVNAGVVVDSITFTTSLNRTVTMGGSGGSPHQAAPCPVGAYKLVGVRGIAGSANLPYLVQASLLWELLPSRAEAVLAAEAAARLAGWRCIYGLGSVIRTSPTTFQPECLTLANSSACLTGDCRRMLGCAAVGSGPALQLPGQRLPGQVFGRVGCEGSANPNTSQDYQDPSQACPRAHGLLAMNLPRPVNIRVITLILDVCDTGPSNPVSDIELSLYRDPYSLQAYWSTISGGQAVFNRNTSLIKNVKLPCGRFNRSVCDLRNWVSYIDANAAALGVPELSSFTRHRAFIVPASVNCSAAFTGLSAGNNVYIRGNYASSTTAPNEYLRIFRHELGHTLGLSHSSRNGQQHGDGSDPLGNCQRCLYNAPHMLQLGWSTPFATLSRTHLPLGVPTDPITLAALNARRNTPVVIYPDWLSNTANTTYSGSAIVLSYRMRVGQDIGLPDEFDGAVSVHRAPAVMRMGGGATHVEAVVAKGRRAVVAGARLVLSVAPPTQATLSVAVVRVCRYAVSEAECMMA
;
A
#
# COMPACT_ATOMS: atom_id res chain seq x y z
N MET A 1 50.84 -35.54 31.55
CA MET A 1 52.31 -35.72 31.45
C MET A 1 52.76 -34.95 30.21
N LYS A 2 53.41 -33.79 30.37
CA LYS A 2 54.83 -33.47 30.02
C LYS A 2 55.14 -33.71 28.51
N LYS A 3 55.76 -32.83 27.72
CA LYS A 3 56.41 -31.50 27.89
C LYS A 3 56.88 -31.04 26.48
N SER A 4 56.73 -29.74 26.16
CA SER A 4 57.74 -28.78 25.61
C SER A 4 58.87 -29.28 24.67
N SER A 5 59.40 -28.58 23.65
CA SER A 5 59.62 -27.14 23.37
C SER A 5 60.54 -27.04 22.12
N GLY A 6 60.56 -25.93 21.38
CA GLY A 6 61.68 -25.62 20.47
C GLY A 6 61.44 -24.48 19.47
N VAL A 7 61.95 -23.30 19.80
CA VAL A 7 62.03 -22.07 18.98
C VAL A 7 63.28 -22.11 18.08
N LEU A 8 63.26 -21.52 16.88
CA LEU A 8 64.28 -20.56 16.37
C LEU A 8 63.98 -19.98 14.97
N ASN A 9 64.48 -18.76 14.78
CA ASN A 9 64.33 -17.80 13.68
C ASN A 9 64.83 -18.26 12.29
N GLY A 10 64.31 -17.64 11.23
CA GLY A 10 64.92 -17.67 9.90
C GLY A 10 64.21 -16.78 8.87
N SER A 11 64.89 -15.72 8.46
CA SER A 11 64.47 -14.63 7.57
C SER A 11 64.53 -14.95 6.06
N ALA A 12 63.74 -14.16 5.30
CA ALA A 12 63.97 -13.64 3.95
C ALA A 12 63.98 -14.60 2.74
N GLY A 13 63.22 -14.20 1.70
CA GLY A 13 63.31 -14.78 0.36
C GLY A 13 62.12 -14.44 -0.53
N ALA A 14 62.00 -13.18 -0.96
CA ALA A 14 61.06 -12.77 -2.01
C ALA A 14 61.59 -13.23 -3.38
N GLY A 15 60.92 -14.19 -4.00
CA GLY A 15 61.20 -14.66 -5.36
C GLY A 15 60.29 -13.98 -6.37
N ALA A 16 60.86 -13.11 -7.19
CA ALA A 16 60.24 -12.55 -8.39
C ALA A 16 60.19 -13.62 -9.50
N GLY A 17 59.03 -13.77 -10.13
CA GLY A 17 58.82 -14.64 -11.29
C GLY A 17 58.26 -13.85 -12.47
N THR A 18 59.15 -13.44 -13.37
CA THR A 18 58.87 -12.91 -14.72
C THR A 18 58.28 -13.97 -15.65
N ARG A 19 57.22 -13.66 -16.40
CA ARG A 19 56.96 -14.26 -17.72
C ARG A 19 56.30 -13.28 -18.72
N ALA A 20 57.08 -13.03 -19.77
CA ALA A 20 56.74 -13.01 -21.20
C ALA A 20 55.51 -12.21 -21.69
N ALA A 21 55.82 -11.12 -22.39
CA ALA A 21 54.95 -10.43 -23.33
C ALA A 21 54.91 -11.18 -24.68
N GLN A 22 53.71 -11.37 -25.23
CA GLN A 22 53.51 -11.73 -26.62
C GLN A 22 52.42 -10.83 -27.22
N LEU A 23 52.81 -10.05 -28.23
CA LEU A 23 51.99 -9.16 -29.03
C LEU A 23 51.04 -9.96 -29.94
N LEU A 24 49.74 -9.66 -29.91
CA LEU A 24 48.87 -9.75 -31.09
C LEU A 24 47.83 -8.61 -31.06
N ARG A 25 47.77 -7.87 -32.17
CA ARG A 25 46.83 -6.77 -32.45
C ARG A 25 45.44 -7.33 -32.78
N GLY A 26 44.39 -6.71 -32.26
CA GLY A 26 43.00 -6.95 -32.71
C GLY A 26 41.97 -6.07 -32.02
N ARG A 27 41.44 -5.09 -32.76
CA ARG A 27 40.17 -4.33 -32.63
C ARG A 27 39.56 -4.14 -31.22
N LYS A 28 39.61 -2.89 -30.72
CA LYS A 28 38.74 -2.38 -29.65
C LYS A 28 37.39 -1.95 -30.24
N GLU A 29 36.33 -2.66 -29.89
CA GLU A 29 35.00 -2.08 -29.74
C GLU A 29 34.97 -1.28 -28.42
N VAL A 30 34.55 -0.02 -28.48
CA VAL A 30 34.37 0.82 -27.29
C VAL A 30 32.96 0.53 -26.75
N ALA A 31 32.89 -0.32 -25.72
CA ALA A 31 31.73 -0.38 -24.85
C ALA A 31 31.69 0.89 -23.99
N VAL A 32 30.63 1.69 -24.14
CA VAL A 32 30.34 2.83 -23.25
C VAL A 32 29.89 2.26 -21.91
N GLY A 33 30.76 2.37 -20.91
CA GLY A 33 30.48 1.98 -19.53
C GLY A 33 29.46 2.92 -18.88
N SER A 34 28.49 2.33 -18.19
CA SER A 34 27.57 3.00 -17.29
C SER A 34 28.33 3.61 -16.11
N VAL A 35 28.36 4.95 -16.05
CA VAL A 35 28.84 5.69 -14.87
C VAL A 35 27.65 6.00 -13.98
N VAL A 36 27.63 5.37 -12.80
CA VAL A 36 26.74 5.69 -11.70
C VAL A 36 27.31 6.90 -10.96
N THR A 37 26.62 8.03 -11.00
CA THR A 37 26.87 9.14 -10.06
C THR A 37 25.55 9.66 -9.48
N SER A 38 25.65 10.00 -8.19
CA SER A 38 24.55 10.10 -7.22
C SER A 38 23.65 11.33 -7.35
N ARG A 39 22.38 11.17 -6.92
CA ARG A 39 21.31 12.17 -6.67
C ARG A 39 21.68 13.42 -5.83
N ARG A 40 22.94 13.57 -5.39
CA ARG A 40 23.38 14.54 -4.37
C ARG A 40 23.46 15.98 -4.85
N SER A 41 23.66 16.23 -6.15
CA SER A 41 23.86 17.58 -6.69
C SER A 41 22.57 18.37 -6.97
N LEU A 42 21.40 17.71 -6.99
CA LEU A 42 20.10 18.34 -7.29
C LEU A 42 19.38 18.90 -6.04
N GLN A 43 19.68 18.43 -4.84
CA GLN A 43 19.03 18.90 -3.60
C GLN A 43 19.74 20.09 -2.94
N GLN A 44 20.97 20.38 -3.31
CA GLN A 44 21.76 21.46 -2.69
C GLN A 44 21.37 22.86 -3.19
N ALA A 45 20.64 22.96 -4.31
CA ALA A 45 20.17 24.24 -4.86
C ALA A 45 18.87 24.77 -4.22
N CYS A 46 18.14 23.94 -3.45
CA CYS A 46 16.84 24.32 -2.88
C CYS A 46 16.90 24.82 -1.42
N ALA A 47 18.09 25.11 -0.88
CA ALA A 47 18.28 25.38 0.56
C ALA A 47 18.91 26.74 0.90
N SER A 48 18.98 27.70 -0.04
CA SER A 48 19.50 29.03 0.27
C SER A 48 18.61 30.15 -0.28
N ASP A 49 17.99 30.92 0.61
CA ASP A 49 17.40 32.24 0.34
C ASP A 49 18.48 33.31 0.08
N SER A 50 19.47 32.99 -0.76
CA SER A 50 20.46 33.96 -1.23
C SER A 50 20.76 33.73 -2.70
N LEU A 51 20.50 34.77 -3.50
CA LEU A 51 20.90 34.91 -4.88
C LEU A 51 22.41 34.65 -5.01
N TYR A 52 22.79 33.52 -5.62
CA TYR A 52 24.14 33.31 -6.11
C TYR A 52 24.18 33.69 -7.59
N GLN A 53 24.73 34.87 -7.90
CA GLN A 53 25.18 35.25 -9.23
C GLN A 53 26.71 35.14 -9.28
N GLY A 54 27.23 34.30 -10.18
CA GLY A 54 28.66 34.17 -10.44
C GLY A 54 28.92 33.53 -11.82
N PRO A 55 29.84 34.07 -12.65
CA PRO A 55 29.90 33.78 -14.08
C PRO A 55 30.86 32.64 -14.43
N PHE A 56 30.55 31.89 -15.50
CA PHE A 56 31.54 31.12 -16.26
C PHE A 56 31.52 31.59 -17.72
N GLY A 57 32.62 32.23 -18.17
CA GLY A 57 32.86 32.55 -19.57
C GLY A 57 33.27 34.01 -19.82
N THR A 58 34.46 34.20 -20.37
CA THR A 58 35.14 35.45 -20.70
C THR A 58 34.41 36.28 -21.78
N ALA A 59 34.32 37.60 -21.56
CA ALA A 59 33.81 38.59 -22.52
C ALA A 59 34.70 38.72 -23.79
N PRO A 60 34.16 39.28 -24.89
CA PRO A 60 34.35 40.72 -25.08
C PRO A 60 33.12 41.52 -25.57
N THR A 61 33.05 42.75 -25.03
CA THR A 61 32.58 44.05 -25.60
C THR A 61 31.10 44.32 -25.93
N ARG A 62 30.53 45.21 -25.09
CA ARG A 62 29.54 46.31 -25.28
C ARG A 62 28.42 46.14 -26.31
N TRP A 63 27.16 46.27 -25.87
CA TRP A 63 26.03 47.09 -26.40
C TRP A 63 24.84 46.98 -25.38
N PRO A 64 23.78 47.82 -25.44
CA PRO A 64 23.32 48.63 -24.31
C PRO A 64 22.16 48.02 -23.50
N GLN A 65 22.04 48.52 -22.27
CA GLN A 65 20.92 48.29 -21.36
C GLN A 65 19.57 48.65 -22.01
N THR A 66 18.62 47.72 -21.99
CA THR A 66 17.20 48.02 -22.13
C THR A 66 16.39 47.26 -21.09
N GLY A 67 15.59 48.01 -20.32
CA GLY A 67 14.35 47.58 -19.66
C GLY A 67 14.43 46.58 -18.51
N PHE A 68 14.59 47.08 -17.28
CA PHE A 68 14.12 46.36 -16.08
C PHE A 68 12.58 46.46 -15.99
N PHE A 69 11.90 45.33 -15.78
CA PHE A 69 10.48 45.30 -15.45
C PHE A 69 10.24 45.44 -13.94
N ASN A 70 9.24 46.25 -13.61
CA ASN A 70 8.67 46.43 -12.28
C ASN A 70 7.58 45.37 -12.07
N HIS A 71 7.52 44.80 -10.87
CA HIS A 71 6.74 43.62 -10.48
C HIS A 71 5.20 43.86 -10.33
N ARG A 72 4.56 44.68 -11.18
CA ARG A 72 3.17 45.15 -10.95
C ARG A 72 2.04 44.47 -11.72
N ASP A 73 2.31 43.64 -12.73
CA ASP A 73 1.23 43.07 -13.57
C ASP A 73 1.04 41.55 -13.35
N LEU A 74 0.81 41.16 -12.09
CA LEU A 74 0.43 39.79 -11.69
C LEU A 74 -1.01 39.82 -11.17
N TYR A 75 -1.94 40.12 -12.07
CA TYR A 75 -3.39 40.14 -11.81
C TYR A 75 -4.16 39.63 -13.04
N LEU A 76 -3.86 38.41 -13.51
CA LEU A 76 -4.63 37.77 -14.59
C LEU A 76 -5.06 36.33 -14.27
N ASP A 77 -5.03 35.94 -12.99
CA ASP A 77 -5.23 34.54 -12.58
C ASP A 77 -6.64 33.96 -12.81
N ASN A 78 -7.58 34.70 -13.41
CA ASN A 78 -8.95 34.25 -13.64
C ASN A 78 -9.55 34.54 -15.03
N GLU A 79 -8.84 35.19 -15.96
CA GLU A 79 -9.42 35.50 -17.27
C GLU A 79 -9.22 34.34 -18.26
N PRO A 80 -10.24 33.95 -19.04
CA PRO A 80 -10.12 32.87 -20.02
C PRO A 80 -9.15 33.28 -21.14
N LEU A 81 -8.47 32.28 -21.70
CA LEU A 81 -7.69 32.43 -22.91
C LEU A 81 -8.66 32.78 -24.06
N GLU A 82 -8.54 33.96 -24.64
CA GLU A 82 -9.44 34.45 -25.71
C GLU A 82 -8.79 34.37 -27.10
N GLY A 83 -7.47 34.40 -27.19
CA GLY A 83 -6.82 34.29 -28.49
C GLY A 83 -5.34 34.00 -28.47
N ILE A 84 -4.84 33.48 -29.60
CA ILE A 84 -3.43 33.20 -29.86
C ILE A 84 -3.08 33.80 -31.21
N ARG A 85 -2.07 34.67 -31.24
CA ARG A 85 -1.46 35.21 -32.45
C ARG A 85 -0.13 34.54 -32.70
N VAL A 86 0.07 34.03 -33.90
CA VAL A 86 1.32 33.39 -34.33
C VAL A 86 1.91 34.20 -35.47
N TYR A 87 3.16 34.62 -35.33
CA TYR A 87 3.90 35.26 -36.41
C TYR A 87 4.90 34.27 -36.99
N ALA A 88 4.84 34.06 -38.30
CA ALA A 88 5.66 33.09 -39.01
C ALA A 88 6.34 33.69 -40.24
N GLY A 89 7.51 33.13 -40.55
CA GLY A 89 8.35 33.40 -41.71
C GLY A 89 8.68 32.07 -42.37
N GLN A 90 9.96 31.70 -42.44
CA GLN A 90 10.35 30.35 -42.85
C GLN A 90 9.97 29.28 -41.80
N TRP A 91 9.77 29.71 -40.56
CA TRP A 91 9.37 28.93 -39.39
C TRP A 91 8.39 29.78 -38.54
N ILE A 92 7.93 29.27 -37.40
CA ILE A 92 7.20 30.10 -36.44
C ILE A 92 8.21 30.97 -35.69
N ASP A 93 8.17 32.28 -35.93
CA ASP A 93 9.15 33.24 -35.40
C ASP A 93 8.75 33.73 -34.01
N SER A 94 7.46 33.94 -33.76
CA SER A 94 6.97 34.37 -32.43
C SER A 94 5.50 34.04 -32.18
N ILE A 95 5.11 34.04 -30.92
CA ILE A 95 3.73 33.84 -30.46
C ILE A 95 3.32 34.94 -29.48
N GLN A 96 2.05 35.30 -29.48
CA GLN A 96 1.45 36.24 -28.55
C GLN A 96 0.09 35.67 -28.12
N VAL A 97 -0.24 35.77 -26.84
CA VAL A 97 -1.42 35.14 -26.25
C VAL A 97 -2.30 36.21 -25.62
N THR A 98 -3.62 36.12 -25.79
CA THR A 98 -4.60 37.09 -25.28
C THR A 98 -5.50 36.43 -24.25
N TYR A 99 -5.62 37.05 -23.08
CA TYR A 99 -6.46 36.63 -21.97
C TYR A 99 -7.43 37.77 -21.64
N GLY A 100 -8.73 37.55 -21.79
CA GLY A 100 -9.69 38.65 -21.76
C GLY A 100 -9.31 39.76 -22.76
N PHE A 101 -9.34 41.01 -22.32
CA PHE A 101 -8.99 42.18 -23.13
C PHE A 101 -7.47 42.48 -23.24
N GLU A 102 -6.60 41.65 -22.64
CA GLU A 102 -5.16 41.91 -22.59
C GLU A 102 -4.34 40.89 -23.39
N SER A 103 -3.49 41.38 -24.30
CA SER A 103 -2.52 40.55 -25.01
C SER A 103 -1.16 40.57 -24.30
N SER A 104 -0.55 39.40 -24.14
CA SER A 104 0.84 39.25 -23.70
C SER A 104 1.79 40.00 -24.63
N PRO A 105 3.02 40.31 -24.20
CA PRO A 105 4.09 40.65 -25.13
C PRO A 105 4.25 39.56 -26.21
N ARG A 106 4.76 39.97 -27.38
CA ARG A 106 5.12 39.07 -28.46
C ARG A 106 6.42 38.36 -28.08
N GLU A 107 6.39 37.03 -27.97
CA GLU A 107 7.52 36.20 -27.58
C GLU A 107 8.16 35.57 -28.82
N GLY A 108 9.32 36.10 -29.23
CA GLY A 108 10.12 35.60 -30.36
C GLY A 108 10.54 36.69 -31.36
N GLY A 109 10.94 36.27 -32.57
CA GLY A 109 11.45 37.13 -33.65
C GLY A 109 10.39 37.92 -34.42
N ALA A 110 10.85 38.86 -35.25
CA ALA A 110 10.03 39.79 -36.03
C ALA A 110 9.41 39.18 -37.31
N GLY A 111 8.95 37.92 -37.24
CA GLY A 111 8.24 37.23 -38.33
C GLY A 111 7.20 38.09 -39.04
N GLU A 112 7.14 37.93 -40.36
CA GLU A 112 6.46 38.84 -41.28
C GLU A 112 4.97 38.50 -41.49
N ARG A 113 4.54 37.26 -41.27
CA ARG A 113 3.14 36.84 -41.48
C ARG A 113 2.44 36.54 -40.17
N LEU A 114 1.35 37.26 -39.89
CA LEU A 114 0.50 37.09 -38.72
C LEU A 114 -0.66 36.12 -38.99
N TYR A 115 -0.94 35.25 -38.03
CA TYR A 115 -2.10 34.38 -38.00
C TYR A 115 -2.77 34.52 -36.63
N ASP A 116 -4.04 34.88 -36.64
CA ASP A 116 -4.82 35.08 -35.43
C ASP A 116 -5.81 33.93 -35.24
N PHE A 117 -5.87 33.42 -34.02
CA PHE A 117 -6.86 32.45 -33.58
C PHE A 117 -7.59 33.02 -32.38
N TYR A 118 -8.90 33.25 -32.50
CA TYR A 118 -9.74 33.67 -31.38
C TYR A 118 -10.66 32.52 -30.99
N MET A 119 -10.94 32.39 -29.70
CA MET A 119 -11.87 31.41 -29.15
C MET A 119 -13.19 32.08 -28.80
N GLU A 120 -14.29 31.35 -28.99
CA GLU A 120 -15.60 31.82 -28.55
C GLU A 120 -15.71 31.75 -27.02
N VAL A 121 -16.65 32.53 -26.47
CA VAL A 121 -17.03 32.45 -25.06
C VAL A 121 -17.48 31.00 -24.78
N ASP A 122 -16.87 30.37 -23.78
CA ASP A 122 -17.03 28.95 -23.41
C ASP A 122 -16.25 27.91 -24.25
N ASP A 123 -15.45 28.32 -25.24
CA ASP A 123 -14.48 27.43 -25.88
C ASP A 123 -13.15 27.41 -25.11
N PHE A 124 -12.43 26.30 -25.19
CA PHE A 124 -11.09 26.20 -24.61
C PHE A 124 -10.22 25.22 -25.39
N VAL A 125 -8.92 25.51 -25.45
CA VAL A 125 -7.95 24.63 -26.11
C VAL A 125 -7.90 23.30 -25.37
N THR A 126 -8.28 22.23 -26.06
CA THR A 126 -8.19 20.84 -25.56
C THR A 126 -6.92 20.14 -26.06
N GLU A 127 -6.33 20.62 -27.16
CA GLU A 127 -5.16 20.00 -27.78
C GLU A 127 -4.24 21.06 -28.41
N VAL A 128 -2.94 20.90 -28.22
CA VAL A 128 -1.90 21.66 -28.94
C VAL A 128 -0.94 20.66 -29.56
N ASN A 129 -0.83 20.64 -30.89
CA ASN A 129 0.21 19.87 -31.58
C ASN A 129 1.27 20.81 -32.13
N VAL A 130 2.52 20.53 -31.82
CA VAL A 130 3.67 21.27 -32.31
C VAL A 130 4.53 20.34 -33.16
N ARG A 131 4.85 20.75 -34.37
CA ARG A 131 5.86 20.09 -35.21
C ARG A 131 7.14 20.91 -35.16
N SER A 132 8.25 20.23 -34.91
CA SER A 132 9.55 20.85 -34.86
C SER A 132 10.62 19.95 -35.48
N GLY A 133 11.50 20.55 -36.27
CA GLY A 133 12.82 20.01 -36.59
C GLY A 133 13.87 20.68 -35.71
N LEU A 134 14.85 21.35 -36.35
CA LEU A 134 15.71 22.34 -35.67
C LEU A 134 14.92 23.56 -35.17
N PHE A 135 13.78 23.86 -35.80
CA PHE A 135 12.88 24.96 -35.48
C PHE A 135 11.43 24.46 -35.44
N VAL A 136 10.55 25.20 -34.76
CA VAL A 136 9.10 24.94 -34.81
C VAL A 136 8.59 25.41 -36.17
N ASP A 137 8.05 24.49 -36.95
CA ASP A 137 7.60 24.74 -38.31
C ASP A 137 6.08 24.58 -38.50
N ALA A 138 5.39 24.01 -37.50
CA ALA A 138 3.94 23.99 -37.44
C ALA A 138 3.41 24.00 -36.00
N ILE A 139 2.32 24.72 -35.78
CA ILE A 139 1.47 24.62 -34.58
C ILE A 139 0.05 24.34 -35.07
N SER A 140 -0.64 23.44 -34.36
CA SER A 140 -2.08 23.28 -34.50
C SER A 140 -2.78 23.21 -33.16
N LEU A 141 -3.96 23.81 -33.11
CA LEU A 141 -4.80 23.90 -31.93
C LEU A 141 -6.11 23.15 -32.19
N LYS A 142 -6.65 22.50 -31.16
CA LYS A 142 -8.00 21.95 -31.15
C LYS A 142 -8.73 22.47 -29.93
N THR A 143 -9.98 22.87 -30.11
CA THR A 143 -10.79 23.40 -29.03
C THR A 143 -11.92 22.44 -28.62
N ALA A 144 -12.53 22.69 -27.47
CA ALA A 144 -13.53 21.83 -26.85
C ALA A 144 -14.83 21.77 -27.67
N MET A 145 -15.18 22.87 -28.35
CA MET A 145 -16.37 22.93 -29.19
C MET A 145 -16.21 22.28 -30.56
N GLY A 146 -15.05 21.67 -30.84
CA GLY A 146 -14.81 20.99 -32.12
C GLY A 146 -14.68 21.96 -33.31
N GLY A 147 -14.53 23.26 -33.04
CA GLY A 147 -14.21 24.30 -34.00
C GLY A 147 -12.80 24.13 -34.59
N ASP A 148 -12.63 24.67 -35.80
CA ASP A 148 -11.60 24.26 -36.76
C ASP A 148 -10.17 24.06 -36.24
N LYS A 149 -9.59 22.96 -36.74
CA LYS A 149 -8.18 22.60 -36.61
C LYS A 149 -7.33 23.63 -37.37
N LEU A 150 -6.95 24.74 -36.75
CA LEU A 150 -5.97 25.65 -37.36
C LEU A 150 -4.64 24.90 -37.46
N THR A 151 -4.33 24.32 -38.61
CA THR A 151 -3.04 23.67 -38.87
C THR A 151 -2.19 24.62 -39.68
N MET A 152 -1.28 25.32 -39.03
CA MET A 152 -0.36 26.23 -39.71
C MET A 152 0.86 25.44 -40.14
N THR A 153 1.03 25.21 -41.44
CA THR A 153 2.20 24.51 -41.99
C THR A 153 2.83 25.34 -43.10
N TYR A 154 4.09 25.74 -42.95
CA TYR A 154 4.82 26.44 -44.00
C TYR A 154 5.42 25.43 -45.00
N GLY A 155 5.15 25.59 -46.31
CA GLY A 155 5.94 24.92 -47.38
C GLY A 155 5.22 24.07 -48.43
N SER A 156 4.00 24.38 -48.89
CA SER A 156 3.34 23.64 -50.01
C SER A 156 3.66 24.18 -51.42
N THR A 157 4.90 24.56 -51.71
CA THR A 157 5.35 24.76 -53.10
C THR A 157 6.74 24.20 -53.32
N VAL A 158 6.84 23.29 -54.29
CA VAL A 158 7.98 22.42 -54.60
C VAL A 158 9.19 23.24 -55.07
N THR A 159 10.27 23.23 -54.28
CA THR A 159 11.66 23.27 -54.77
C THR A 159 12.58 22.60 -53.74
N PRO A 160 13.65 21.90 -54.16
CA PRO A 160 14.35 20.96 -53.29
C PRO A 160 15.34 21.67 -52.37
N ARG A 161 15.16 21.53 -51.05
CA ARG A 161 16.20 21.86 -50.06
C ARG A 161 16.46 20.70 -49.11
N ARG A 162 17.75 20.52 -48.82
CA ARG A 162 18.37 19.51 -47.97
C ARG A 162 18.23 19.92 -46.50
N GLY A 163 17.57 19.09 -45.69
CA GLY A 163 17.42 19.25 -44.24
C GLY A 163 16.36 18.25 -43.74
N GLY A 164 16.68 17.46 -42.72
CA GLY A 164 16.05 16.16 -42.44
C GLY A 164 14.55 16.14 -42.15
N THR A 165 13.86 15.17 -42.79
CA THR A 165 12.46 14.77 -42.61
C THR A 165 12.23 13.79 -41.45
N ALA A 166 13.06 13.80 -40.42
CA ALA A 166 12.99 12.81 -39.33
C ALA A 166 12.42 13.40 -38.03
N GLY A 167 11.09 13.45 -37.95
CA GLY A 167 10.37 13.71 -36.70
C GLY A 167 8.91 13.32 -36.84
N ALA A 168 8.54 12.14 -36.32
CA ALA A 168 7.14 11.75 -36.25
C ALA A 168 6.42 12.62 -35.20
N ALA A 169 5.32 13.25 -35.57
CA ALA A 169 4.43 13.90 -34.63
C ALA A 169 3.97 12.88 -33.58
N ARG A 170 4.09 13.22 -32.29
CA ARG A 170 3.58 12.41 -31.19
C ARG A 170 2.47 13.18 -30.50
N THR A 171 1.30 12.56 -30.42
CA THR A 171 0.10 13.14 -29.82
C THR A 171 -0.09 12.57 -28.42
N TRP A 172 -0.44 13.44 -27.48
CA TRP A 172 -0.90 13.06 -26.14
C TRP A 172 -2.26 13.71 -25.91
N THR A 173 -3.28 12.89 -25.63
CA THR A 173 -4.64 13.35 -25.35
C THR A 173 -4.92 13.20 -23.86
N LEU A 174 -5.43 14.25 -23.22
CA LEU A 174 -5.91 14.21 -21.84
C LEU A 174 -7.43 14.01 -21.85
N GLY A 175 -7.93 13.11 -21.01
CA GLY A 175 -9.35 12.91 -20.77
C GLY A 175 -9.98 14.03 -19.93
N ALA A 176 -11.31 14.08 -19.90
CA ALA A 176 -12.05 15.02 -19.05
C ALA A 176 -11.66 14.83 -17.57
N GLY A 177 -11.11 15.89 -16.95
CA GLY A 177 -10.63 15.86 -15.56
C GLY A 177 -9.16 15.44 -15.40
N GLU A 178 -8.44 15.12 -16.48
CA GLU A 178 -6.99 14.91 -16.45
C GLU A 178 -6.24 16.24 -16.58
N TYR A 179 -5.10 16.36 -15.89
CA TYR A 179 -4.23 17.53 -15.92
C TYR A 179 -2.77 17.12 -15.80
N ILE A 180 -1.88 17.91 -16.41
CA ILE A 180 -0.43 17.67 -16.35
C ILE A 180 0.08 18.09 -14.98
N THR A 181 0.80 17.19 -14.31
CA THR A 181 1.36 17.39 -12.95
C THR A 181 2.89 17.47 -12.91
N SER A 182 3.57 17.07 -13.99
CA SER A 182 5.02 17.21 -14.18
C SER A 182 5.39 17.17 -15.67
N VAL A 183 6.51 17.79 -16.05
CA VAL A 183 7.05 17.74 -17.41
C VAL A 183 8.56 17.43 -17.37
N LEU A 184 9.03 16.51 -18.21
CA LEU A 184 10.44 16.19 -18.40
C LEU A 184 10.91 16.73 -19.75
N VAL A 185 11.95 17.56 -19.76
CA VAL A 185 12.53 18.13 -20.98
C VAL A 185 13.94 17.59 -21.21
N LEU A 186 14.23 17.19 -22.45
CA LEU A 186 15.55 16.73 -22.89
C LEU A 186 16.21 17.84 -23.73
N GLY A 187 17.40 18.29 -23.32
CA GLY A 187 18.17 19.27 -24.08
C GLY A 187 18.87 18.65 -25.30
N VAL A 188 19.22 19.51 -26.27
CA VAL A 188 19.68 19.14 -27.63
C VAL A 188 21.01 18.36 -27.69
N ASN A 189 21.74 18.23 -26.57
CA ASN A 189 22.99 17.45 -26.49
C ASN A 189 22.81 16.04 -25.90
N GLY A 190 21.59 15.58 -25.60
CA GLY A 190 21.31 14.21 -25.15
C GLY A 190 21.88 13.82 -23.78
N THR A 191 22.65 14.69 -23.13
CA THR A 191 23.38 14.42 -21.87
C THR A 191 22.87 15.23 -20.68
N ASN A 192 22.03 16.24 -20.89
CA ASN A 192 21.45 17.06 -19.83
C ASN A 192 19.94 16.85 -19.75
N TRP A 193 19.47 16.39 -18.59
CA TRP A 193 18.05 16.20 -18.28
C TRP A 193 17.61 17.27 -17.28
N ALA A 194 16.46 17.90 -17.53
CA ALA A 194 15.81 18.76 -16.55
C ALA A 194 14.38 18.25 -16.30
N VAL A 195 14.11 17.86 -15.05
CA VAL A 195 12.76 17.54 -14.59
C VAL A 195 12.15 18.83 -14.04
N ALA A 196 11.08 19.32 -14.65
CA ALA A 196 10.30 20.42 -14.11
C ALA A 196 9.14 19.83 -13.28
N THR A 197 9.31 19.84 -11.96
CA THR A 197 8.26 19.50 -10.98
C THR A 197 8.09 20.66 -10.01
N PRO A 198 6.85 21.03 -9.63
CA PRO A 198 6.66 22.06 -8.62
C PRO A 198 7.31 21.65 -7.30
N CYS A 199 8.01 22.59 -6.64
CA CYS A 199 8.62 22.37 -5.31
C CYS A 199 7.60 22.16 -4.18
N LEU A 200 6.31 22.16 -4.50
CA LEU A 200 5.20 22.08 -3.57
C LEU A 200 4.65 20.64 -3.50
N SER A 201 4.50 20.13 -2.28
CA SER A 201 3.91 18.83 -1.93
C SER A 201 2.40 18.71 -2.23
N TYR A 202 1.84 19.57 -3.09
CA TYR A 202 0.41 19.72 -3.34
C TYR A 202 0.02 19.27 -4.74
N ARG A 203 -1.26 18.90 -4.90
CA ARG A 203 -1.87 18.65 -6.21
C ARG A 203 -1.83 19.95 -7.02
N ALA A 204 -0.98 20.02 -8.04
CA ALA A 204 -0.86 21.18 -8.91
C ALA A 204 -1.15 20.77 -10.36
N ARG A 205 -1.72 21.69 -11.14
CA ARG A 205 -1.91 21.55 -12.59
C ARG A 205 -1.04 22.56 -13.33
N LEU A 206 -0.45 22.16 -14.45
CA LEU A 206 0.22 23.10 -15.36
C LEU A 206 -0.83 24.11 -15.86
N VAL A 207 -0.57 25.40 -15.67
CA VAL A 207 -1.47 26.48 -16.09
C VAL A 207 -0.87 27.40 -17.14
N TYR A 208 0.46 27.53 -17.15
CA TYR A 208 1.12 28.46 -18.05
C TYR A 208 2.51 27.94 -18.45
N ILE A 209 2.93 28.27 -19.66
CA ILE A 209 4.25 27.97 -20.21
C ILE A 209 4.79 29.28 -20.76
N SER A 210 6.00 29.66 -20.36
CA SER A 210 6.73 30.77 -20.98
C SER A 210 8.09 30.29 -21.47
N GLY A 211 8.81 31.13 -22.19
CA GLY A 211 10.14 30.79 -22.67
C GLY A 211 10.80 31.97 -23.34
N THR A 212 12.12 31.94 -23.46
CA THR A 212 12.83 32.87 -24.33
C THR A 212 13.16 32.15 -25.62
N ALA A 213 12.93 32.84 -26.73
CA ALA A 213 13.33 32.41 -28.05
C ALA A 213 13.98 33.57 -28.78
N LYS A 214 15.12 33.31 -29.44
CA LYS A 214 15.71 34.24 -30.42
C LYS A 214 15.46 33.69 -31.81
N ASP A 215 16.45 33.00 -32.37
CA ASP A 215 16.33 32.26 -33.62
C ASP A 215 15.73 30.85 -33.41
N TYR A 216 15.63 30.40 -32.15
CA TYR A 216 15.08 29.12 -31.69
C TYR A 216 14.62 29.23 -30.23
N LEU A 217 13.86 28.25 -29.74
CA LEU A 217 13.41 28.18 -28.34
C LEU A 217 14.61 27.85 -27.42
N GLU A 218 15.16 28.87 -26.79
CA GLU A 218 16.36 28.79 -25.93
C GLU A 218 16.01 28.31 -24.53
N GLN A 219 14.84 28.71 -24.03
CA GLN A 219 14.36 28.38 -22.69
C GLN A 219 12.87 28.08 -22.70
N ILE A 220 12.45 27.13 -21.88
CA ILE A 220 11.04 26.85 -21.59
C ILE A 220 10.85 26.77 -20.07
N THR A 221 9.81 27.44 -19.58
CA THR A 221 9.46 27.59 -18.17
C THR A 221 8.02 27.16 -17.98
N PHE A 222 7.77 26.33 -16.97
CA PHE A 222 6.44 25.78 -16.66
C PHE A 222 5.92 26.37 -15.36
N TYR A 223 4.69 26.86 -15.38
CA TYR A 223 4.01 27.48 -14.24
C TYR A 223 2.83 26.62 -13.81
N TRP A 224 2.70 26.42 -12.50
CA TRP A 224 1.79 25.47 -11.89
C TRP A 224 0.79 26.21 -10.98
N ALA A 225 -0.49 25.89 -11.07
CA ALA A 225 -1.49 26.35 -10.10
C ALA A 225 -1.86 25.22 -9.14
N ALA A 226 -1.99 25.56 -7.85
CA ALA A 226 -2.53 24.64 -6.86
C ALA A 226 -4.00 24.34 -7.15
N LEU A 227 -4.41 23.07 -7.04
CA LEU A 227 -5.82 22.72 -7.10
C LEU A 227 -6.51 23.13 -5.80
N PRO A 228 -7.69 23.79 -5.85
CA PRO A 228 -8.37 24.25 -4.65
C PRO A 228 -8.77 23.07 -3.76
N ALA A 229 -8.51 23.21 -2.45
CA ALA A 229 -9.10 22.32 -1.46
C ALA A 229 -10.63 22.59 -1.42
N SER A 230 -11.42 21.52 -1.39
CA SER A 230 -12.89 21.60 -1.30
C SER A 230 -13.33 22.61 -0.22
N PRO A 231 -14.18 23.61 -0.52
CA PRO A 231 -14.54 24.63 0.44
C PRO A 231 -15.41 24.06 1.57
N GLN A 232 -15.03 24.35 2.82
CA GLN A 232 -15.90 24.19 3.99
C GLN A 232 -16.75 25.46 4.16
N PRO A 233 -18.07 25.38 4.39
CA PRO A 233 -18.89 26.56 4.66
C PRO A 233 -18.73 27.04 6.10
N MET A 234 -18.51 28.35 6.30
CA MET A 234 -18.63 29.02 7.61
C MET A 234 -20.12 29.34 7.91
N PRO A 235 -20.53 29.42 9.20
CA PRO A 235 -21.92 29.67 9.56
C PRO A 235 -22.21 31.18 9.70
N PRO A 236 -23.39 31.66 9.28
CA PRO A 236 -23.92 32.95 9.73
C PRO A 236 -25.15 32.79 10.66
N THR A 237 -25.36 33.81 11.50
CA THR A 237 -26.54 34.03 12.36
C THR A 237 -27.82 34.33 11.56
N PRO A 238 -29.04 34.11 12.12
CA PRO A 238 -30.26 34.00 11.32
C PRO A 238 -31.09 35.29 11.19
N PRO A 239 -31.59 35.63 9.98
CA PRO A 239 -32.81 36.41 9.75
C PRO A 239 -34.02 35.51 9.39
N PRO A 240 -35.25 36.05 9.36
CA PRO A 240 -36.50 35.27 9.36
C PRO A 240 -36.75 34.46 8.08
N ARG A 241 -37.50 33.35 8.23
CA ARG A 241 -37.68 32.28 7.22
C ARG A 241 -38.25 32.78 5.88
N PRO A 242 -37.52 32.59 4.76
CA PRO A 242 -38.08 32.63 3.42
C PRO A 242 -38.77 31.29 3.05
N PRO A 243 -39.60 31.27 1.99
CA PRO A 243 -40.32 30.09 1.53
C PRO A 243 -39.37 28.93 1.21
N ARG A 244 -39.86 27.71 1.45
CA ARG A 244 -39.10 26.46 1.36
C ARG A 244 -38.37 26.38 0.00
N PRO A 245 -37.03 26.30 -0.02
CA PRO A 245 -36.29 26.12 -1.26
C PRO A 245 -36.74 24.82 -1.94
N PRO A 246 -36.73 24.76 -3.29
CA PRO A 246 -36.89 23.49 -3.99
C PRO A 246 -35.87 22.49 -3.44
N THR A 247 -36.34 21.27 -3.15
CA THR A 247 -35.52 20.17 -2.65
C THR A 247 -34.26 20.07 -3.52
N PRO A 248 -33.05 20.11 -2.94
CA PRO A 248 -31.82 19.95 -3.71
C PRO A 248 -31.93 18.70 -4.59
N PRO A 249 -31.43 18.74 -5.84
CA PRO A 249 -31.40 17.55 -6.69
C PRO A 249 -30.76 16.40 -5.92
N ALA A 250 -31.43 15.25 -5.90
CA ALA A 250 -31.02 14.08 -5.14
C ALA A 250 -29.53 13.80 -5.42
N THR A 251 -28.70 13.93 -4.39
CA THR A 251 -27.27 13.61 -4.46
C THR A 251 -27.12 12.17 -4.89
N VAL A 252 -26.46 11.94 -6.03
CA VAL A 252 -26.17 10.59 -6.54
C VAL A 252 -25.48 9.79 -5.43
N PRO A 253 -25.98 8.60 -5.06
CA PRO A 253 -25.37 7.80 -4.01
C PRO A 253 -23.92 7.45 -4.39
N PRO A 254 -22.98 7.45 -3.43
CA PRO A 254 -21.58 7.15 -3.71
C PRO A 254 -21.43 5.73 -4.24
N LEU A 255 -20.66 5.58 -5.32
CA LEU A 255 -20.31 4.28 -5.86
C LEU A 255 -19.28 3.58 -4.96
N LEU A 256 -19.52 2.30 -4.68
CA LEU A 256 -18.60 1.43 -3.95
C LEU A 256 -17.84 0.54 -4.93
N LEU A 257 -16.52 0.64 -4.92
CA LEU A 257 -15.66 -0.20 -5.74
C LEU A 257 -15.10 -1.36 -4.90
N LEU A 258 -15.25 -2.59 -5.40
CA LEU A 258 -14.65 -3.79 -4.82
C LEU A 258 -13.66 -4.43 -5.80
N GLY A 259 -12.50 -4.83 -5.29
CA GLY A 259 -11.34 -5.29 -6.07
C GLY A 259 -10.15 -4.34 -5.91
N PRO A 260 -9.11 -4.48 -6.74
CA PRO A 260 -9.01 -5.43 -7.83
C PRO A 260 -8.83 -6.89 -7.41
N PHE A 261 -9.37 -7.81 -8.20
CA PHE A 261 -9.17 -9.25 -8.10
C PHE A 261 -8.35 -9.72 -9.31
N GLY A 262 -7.24 -10.45 -9.09
CA GLY A 262 -6.33 -10.91 -10.14
C GLY A 262 -4.92 -10.32 -10.05
N GLY A 263 -4.21 -10.32 -11.17
CA GLY A 263 -2.80 -9.91 -11.28
C GLY A 263 -2.55 -8.40 -11.22
N GLY A 264 -1.27 -8.03 -11.25
CA GLY A 264 -0.80 -6.65 -11.25
C GLY A 264 -0.99 -5.92 -12.59
N ALA A 265 -0.72 -4.61 -12.61
CA ALA A 265 -0.94 -3.77 -13.78
C ALA A 265 0.06 -3.96 -14.92
N GLU A 266 1.18 -4.60 -14.62
CA GLU A 266 2.25 -4.93 -15.55
C GLU A 266 1.84 -5.93 -16.65
N PHE A 267 0.66 -6.57 -16.56
CA PHE A 267 0.24 -7.64 -17.46
C PHE A 267 -0.79 -7.23 -18.53
N GLY A 268 -1.23 -5.96 -18.59
CA GLY A 268 -2.22 -5.55 -19.57
C GLY A 268 -2.54 -4.06 -19.61
N THR A 269 -3.60 -3.73 -20.34
CA THR A 269 -4.15 -2.38 -20.46
C THR A 269 -5.30 -2.20 -19.49
N SER A 270 -5.32 -1.07 -18.77
CA SER A 270 -6.45 -0.75 -17.92
C SER A 270 -7.69 -0.47 -18.77
N PHE A 271 -8.84 -0.89 -18.27
CA PHE A 271 -10.13 -0.51 -18.83
C PHE A 271 -11.06 -0.10 -17.72
N VAL A 272 -11.98 0.79 -18.07
CA VAL A 272 -13.14 1.16 -17.26
C VAL A 272 -14.33 1.09 -18.19
N ASP A 273 -15.32 0.28 -17.85
CA ASP A 273 -16.62 0.41 -18.47
C ASP A 273 -17.31 1.54 -17.72
N ASN A 274 -17.28 2.74 -18.29
CA ASN A 274 -17.96 3.90 -17.72
C ASN A 274 -19.44 3.56 -17.58
N PRO A 275 -19.99 3.37 -16.35
CA PRO A 275 -21.42 3.38 -16.20
C PRO A 275 -21.85 4.79 -16.63
N PRO A 276 -22.73 4.96 -17.62
CA PRO A 276 -23.10 6.29 -18.02
C PRO A 276 -23.84 6.99 -16.88
N SER A 277 -23.95 8.30 -17.01
CA SER A 277 -24.72 9.21 -16.16
C SER A 277 -26.08 8.65 -15.71
N ALA A 278 -26.65 9.28 -14.68
CA ALA A 278 -27.96 8.93 -14.12
C ALA A 278 -28.99 8.54 -15.21
N GLY A 279 -29.56 7.34 -15.10
CA GLY A 279 -30.54 6.81 -16.06
C GLY A 279 -30.05 5.67 -16.94
N VAL A 280 -28.76 5.29 -16.88
CA VAL A 280 -28.29 4.10 -17.59
C VAL A 280 -28.25 2.86 -16.69
N GLN A 281 -28.86 1.79 -17.19
CA GLN A 281 -29.01 0.52 -16.49
C GLN A 281 -28.14 -0.55 -17.14
N LEU A 282 -27.40 -1.28 -16.32
CA LEU A 282 -26.78 -2.53 -16.74
C LEU A 282 -27.89 -3.53 -17.07
N THR A 283 -27.94 -3.99 -18.32
CA THR A 283 -28.98 -4.91 -18.84
C THR A 283 -28.44 -6.29 -19.18
N GLY A 284 -27.11 -6.47 -19.20
CA GLY A 284 -26.53 -7.79 -19.41
C GLY A 284 -25.02 -7.85 -19.21
N ILE A 285 -24.51 -9.07 -19.01
CA ILE A 285 -23.08 -9.37 -18.94
C ILE A 285 -22.78 -10.59 -19.81
N ARG A 286 -21.70 -10.50 -20.59
CA ARG A 286 -21.04 -11.64 -21.24
C ARG A 286 -19.70 -11.88 -20.59
N VAL A 287 -19.40 -13.13 -20.28
CA VAL A 287 -18.05 -13.56 -19.91
C VAL A 287 -17.62 -14.62 -20.91
N TYR A 288 -16.43 -14.42 -21.47
CA TYR A 288 -15.77 -15.33 -22.37
C TYR A 288 -14.75 -16.09 -21.53
N ALA A 289 -14.91 -17.40 -21.40
CA ALA A 289 -14.04 -18.17 -20.53
C ALA A 289 -13.85 -19.61 -21.00
N GLY A 290 -12.66 -20.14 -20.73
CA GLY A 290 -12.33 -21.57 -20.75
C GLY A 290 -11.89 -22.01 -19.37
N ALA A 291 -10.64 -22.45 -19.24
CA ALA A 291 -10.01 -22.71 -17.94
C ALA A 291 -9.77 -21.42 -17.13
N LEU A 292 -9.70 -20.27 -17.81
CA LEU A 292 -9.53 -18.93 -17.24
C LEU A 292 -10.56 -18.00 -17.88
N VAL A 293 -10.77 -16.81 -17.31
CA VAL A 293 -11.62 -15.78 -17.93
C VAL A 293 -10.80 -15.02 -18.98
N ASP A 294 -11.15 -15.23 -20.25
CA ASP A 294 -10.52 -14.57 -21.39
C ASP A 294 -10.94 -13.11 -21.50
N ALA A 295 -12.24 -12.82 -21.35
CA ALA A 295 -12.77 -11.47 -21.46
C ALA A 295 -14.12 -11.27 -20.76
N ILE A 296 -14.46 -10.01 -20.48
CA ILE A 296 -15.78 -9.58 -20.02
C ILE A 296 -16.35 -8.48 -20.92
N GLN A 297 -17.66 -8.42 -21.04
CA GLN A 297 -18.37 -7.39 -21.80
C GLN A 297 -19.68 -7.08 -21.08
N VAL A 298 -20.04 -5.80 -20.96
CA VAL A 298 -21.25 -5.34 -20.26
C VAL A 298 -22.19 -4.67 -21.25
N ALA A 299 -23.49 -4.92 -21.12
CA ALA A 299 -24.53 -4.22 -21.85
C ALA A 299 -25.19 -3.16 -20.97
N TYR A 300 -25.35 -1.98 -21.53
CA TYR A 300 -26.07 -0.86 -20.93
C TYR A 300 -27.26 -0.49 -21.81
N ASN A 301 -28.46 -0.47 -21.25
CA ASN A 301 -29.71 -0.21 -21.98
C ASN A 301 -29.84 -1.04 -23.28
N GLY A 302 -29.44 -2.31 -23.22
CA GLY A 302 -29.45 -3.25 -24.36
C GLY A 302 -28.25 -3.14 -25.32
N VAL A 303 -27.38 -2.14 -25.17
CA VAL A 303 -26.22 -1.95 -26.05
C VAL A 303 -24.96 -2.54 -25.41
N TRP A 304 -24.34 -3.49 -26.09
CA TRP A 304 -23.09 -4.10 -25.65
C TRP A 304 -21.90 -3.14 -25.81
N GLY A 305 -21.16 -2.91 -24.73
CA GLY A 305 -19.89 -2.19 -24.77
C GLY A 305 -18.77 -3.00 -25.43
N PRO A 306 -17.53 -2.48 -25.48
CA PRO A 306 -16.38 -3.22 -26.01
C PRO A 306 -16.06 -4.46 -25.15
N ARG A 307 -15.62 -5.54 -25.80
CA ARG A 307 -15.08 -6.72 -25.12
C ARG A 307 -13.74 -6.37 -24.48
N ARG A 308 -13.58 -6.66 -23.18
CA ARG A 308 -12.39 -6.38 -22.37
C ARG A 308 -11.66 -7.67 -22.03
N GLY A 309 -10.57 -7.95 -22.74
CA GLY A 309 -9.77 -9.17 -22.60
C GLY A 309 -9.32 -9.72 -23.96
N GLY A 310 -8.89 -10.98 -24.01
CA GLY A 310 -8.51 -11.62 -25.27
C GLY A 310 -9.67 -12.23 -26.04
N GLY A 311 -9.35 -12.84 -27.19
CA GLY A 311 -10.32 -13.41 -28.13
C GLY A 311 -10.80 -14.84 -27.84
N GLY A 312 -10.21 -15.52 -26.86
CA GLY A 312 -10.49 -16.93 -26.53
C GLY A 312 -11.79 -17.16 -25.75
N GLY A 313 -11.96 -18.39 -25.24
CA GLY A 313 -13.04 -18.78 -24.35
C GLY A 313 -14.39 -19.03 -25.03
N SER A 314 -15.23 -19.84 -24.38
CA SER A 314 -16.64 -19.96 -24.74
C SER A 314 -17.42 -18.80 -24.12
N MET A 315 -18.30 -18.19 -24.89
CA MET A 315 -19.15 -17.10 -24.40
C MET A 315 -20.30 -17.68 -23.57
N ARG A 316 -20.53 -17.08 -22.40
CA ARG A 316 -21.79 -17.22 -21.66
C ARG A 316 -22.36 -15.85 -21.35
N GLU A 317 -23.68 -15.78 -21.34
CA GLU A 317 -24.42 -14.54 -21.27
C GLU A 317 -25.45 -14.58 -20.14
N LEU A 318 -25.57 -13.47 -19.44
CA LEU A 318 -26.64 -13.17 -18.49
C LEU A 318 -27.35 -11.90 -18.97
N ILE A 319 -28.50 -12.06 -19.64
CA ILE A 319 -29.42 -10.96 -19.96
C ILE A 319 -30.34 -10.75 -18.76
N LEU A 320 -30.41 -9.53 -18.24
CA LEU A 320 -31.28 -9.17 -17.12
C LEU A 320 -32.68 -8.88 -17.63
N ALA A 321 -33.69 -9.43 -16.94
CA ALA A 321 -35.08 -9.08 -17.16
C ALA A 321 -35.34 -7.61 -16.77
N SER A 322 -36.47 -7.07 -17.21
CA SER A 322 -36.89 -5.72 -16.80
C SER A 322 -36.95 -5.61 -15.27
N GLY A 323 -36.24 -4.64 -14.70
CA GLY A 323 -36.13 -4.43 -13.25
C GLY A 323 -35.21 -5.40 -12.49
N GLU A 324 -34.67 -6.43 -13.15
CA GLU A 324 -33.68 -7.32 -12.55
C GLU A 324 -32.31 -6.65 -12.46
N VAL A 325 -31.61 -6.87 -11.35
CA VAL A 325 -30.27 -6.33 -11.10
C VAL A 325 -29.35 -7.42 -10.58
N ILE A 326 -28.04 -7.26 -10.79
CA ILE A 326 -27.03 -8.14 -10.19
C ILE A 326 -26.77 -7.67 -8.76
N THR A 327 -27.00 -8.54 -7.79
CA THR A 327 -26.95 -8.26 -6.35
C THR A 327 -25.77 -8.92 -5.63
N GLY A 328 -25.11 -9.87 -6.29
CA GLY A 328 -24.01 -10.65 -5.76
C GLY A 328 -22.98 -11.00 -6.83
N ALA A 329 -21.72 -11.13 -6.41
CA ALA A 329 -20.65 -11.64 -7.24
C ALA A 329 -19.58 -12.35 -6.40
N VAL A 330 -19.00 -13.40 -6.96
CA VAL A 330 -17.80 -14.08 -6.44
C VAL A 330 -16.79 -14.16 -7.57
N VAL A 331 -15.55 -13.74 -7.31
CA VAL A 331 -14.45 -13.79 -8.28
C VAL A 331 -13.38 -14.72 -7.75
N ASN A 332 -13.07 -15.78 -8.49
CA ASN A 332 -11.91 -16.62 -8.21
C ASN A 332 -10.73 -16.09 -9.02
N ALA A 333 -9.63 -15.77 -8.36
CA ALA A 333 -8.49 -15.17 -9.02
C ALA A 333 -7.14 -15.62 -8.46
N GLY A 334 -6.15 -15.70 -9.35
CA GLY A 334 -4.74 -15.90 -9.05
C GLY A 334 -3.90 -14.82 -9.73
N VAL A 335 -3.07 -15.23 -10.71
CA VAL A 335 -2.31 -14.28 -11.57
C VAL A 335 -3.23 -13.59 -12.59
N VAL A 336 -4.35 -14.24 -12.94
CA VAL A 336 -5.43 -13.68 -13.75
C VAL A 336 -6.76 -14.02 -13.09
N VAL A 337 -7.89 -13.59 -13.66
CA VAL A 337 -9.21 -14.02 -13.20
C VAL A 337 -9.50 -15.43 -13.73
N ASP A 338 -9.67 -16.39 -12.82
CA ASP A 338 -9.92 -17.79 -13.14
C ASP A 338 -11.41 -18.06 -13.40
N SER A 339 -12.30 -17.52 -12.56
CA SER A 339 -13.75 -17.55 -12.77
C SER A 339 -14.51 -16.42 -12.09
N ILE A 340 -15.71 -16.13 -12.58
CA ILE A 340 -16.64 -15.15 -12.02
C ILE A 340 -18.02 -15.78 -11.92
N THR A 341 -18.66 -15.63 -10.77
CA THR A 341 -20.07 -15.97 -10.54
C THR A 341 -20.86 -14.71 -10.25
N PHE A 342 -21.96 -14.48 -10.95
CA PHE A 342 -22.92 -13.40 -10.65
C PHE A 342 -24.21 -13.99 -10.09
N THR A 343 -24.84 -13.28 -9.14
CA THR A 343 -26.16 -13.59 -8.59
C THR A 343 -27.07 -12.38 -8.78
N THR A 344 -28.30 -12.60 -9.24
CA THR A 344 -29.28 -11.53 -9.49
C THR A 344 -30.32 -11.39 -8.38
N SER A 345 -31.10 -10.31 -8.41
CA SER A 345 -32.27 -10.09 -7.55
C SER A 345 -33.39 -11.12 -7.74
N LEU A 346 -33.35 -11.91 -8.82
CA LEU A 346 -34.25 -13.04 -9.08
C LEU A 346 -33.61 -14.39 -8.71
N ASN A 347 -32.51 -14.39 -7.94
CA ASN A 347 -31.74 -15.56 -7.56
C ASN A 347 -31.23 -16.40 -8.73
N ARG A 348 -31.08 -15.80 -9.92
CA ARG A 348 -30.38 -16.46 -11.03
C ARG A 348 -28.89 -16.37 -10.78
N THR A 349 -28.16 -17.45 -11.04
CA THR A 349 -26.71 -17.49 -10.94
C THR A 349 -26.09 -17.90 -12.26
N VAL A 350 -24.99 -17.24 -12.62
CA VAL A 350 -24.19 -17.61 -13.79
C VAL A 350 -22.71 -17.63 -13.39
N THR A 351 -22.10 -18.81 -13.46
CA THR A 351 -20.68 -19.05 -13.19
C THR A 351 -19.94 -19.32 -14.50
N MET A 352 -18.82 -18.62 -14.69
CA MET A 352 -18.05 -18.63 -15.94
C MET A 352 -16.55 -18.67 -15.63
N GLY A 353 -15.80 -19.56 -16.28
CA GLY A 353 -14.37 -19.81 -16.03
C GLY A 353 -14.08 -21.14 -15.34
N GLY A 354 -12.82 -21.34 -14.96
CA GLY A 354 -12.33 -22.58 -14.36
C GLY A 354 -12.39 -22.62 -12.83
N SER A 355 -11.94 -23.73 -12.25
CA SER A 355 -11.89 -23.96 -10.80
C SER A 355 -10.62 -23.42 -10.13
N GLY A 356 -9.76 -22.71 -10.87
CA GLY A 356 -8.53 -22.12 -10.36
C GLY A 356 -8.76 -20.89 -9.47
N GLY A 357 -7.67 -20.31 -8.97
CA GLY A 357 -7.69 -19.09 -8.17
C GLY A 357 -8.21 -19.27 -6.74
N SER A 358 -8.11 -18.19 -5.95
CA SER A 358 -8.72 -18.11 -4.62
C SER A 358 -10.06 -17.37 -4.71
N PRO A 359 -11.13 -17.84 -4.03
CA PRO A 359 -12.42 -17.18 -4.07
C PRO A 359 -12.42 -15.86 -3.30
N HIS A 360 -12.98 -14.83 -3.92
CA HIS A 360 -13.20 -13.51 -3.33
C HIS A 360 -14.69 -13.14 -3.41
N GLN A 361 -15.29 -12.78 -2.27
CA GLN A 361 -16.61 -12.15 -2.26
C GLN A 361 -16.50 -10.76 -2.89
N ALA A 362 -17.06 -10.60 -4.08
CA ALA A 362 -16.93 -9.40 -4.90
C ALA A 362 -18.17 -8.51 -4.88
N ALA A 363 -19.09 -8.75 -3.94
CA ALA A 363 -20.26 -7.91 -3.68
C ALA A 363 -20.27 -7.33 -2.26
N PRO A 364 -20.79 -6.10 -2.07
CA PRO A 364 -20.86 -5.48 -0.76
C PRO A 364 -21.78 -6.23 0.19
N CYS A 365 -21.52 -6.09 1.48
CA CYS A 365 -22.37 -6.64 2.53
C CYS A 365 -23.37 -5.56 3.00
N PRO A 366 -24.64 -5.91 3.27
CA PRO A 366 -25.25 -7.21 3.02
C PRO A 366 -25.48 -7.45 1.52
N VAL A 367 -25.28 -8.70 1.08
CA VAL A 367 -25.58 -9.11 -0.30
C VAL A 367 -27.06 -8.82 -0.59
N GLY A 368 -27.36 -8.20 -1.74
CA GLY A 368 -28.73 -7.76 -2.05
C GLY A 368 -29.06 -6.32 -1.66
N ALA A 369 -28.21 -5.62 -0.89
CA ALA A 369 -28.41 -4.18 -0.65
C ALA A 369 -27.92 -3.30 -1.81
N TYR A 370 -27.03 -3.82 -2.64
CA TYR A 370 -26.37 -3.08 -3.71
C TYR A 370 -26.67 -3.75 -5.06
N LYS A 371 -26.67 -2.95 -6.12
CA LYS A 371 -26.68 -3.43 -7.51
C LYS A 371 -25.32 -3.17 -8.16
N LEU A 372 -24.86 -4.12 -8.97
CA LEU A 372 -23.70 -3.91 -9.83
C LEU A 372 -24.07 -2.91 -10.91
N VAL A 373 -23.26 -1.86 -11.06
CA VAL A 373 -23.46 -0.82 -12.07
C VAL A 373 -22.36 -0.76 -13.12
N GLY A 374 -21.20 -1.35 -12.85
CA GLY A 374 -20.12 -1.37 -13.85
C GLY A 374 -18.95 -2.26 -13.46
N VAL A 375 -18.01 -2.39 -14.39
CA VAL A 375 -16.80 -3.18 -14.24
C VAL A 375 -15.61 -2.34 -14.69
N ARG A 376 -14.48 -2.48 -14.01
CA ARG A 376 -13.19 -1.97 -14.47
C ARG A 376 -12.10 -2.98 -14.19
N GLY A 377 -10.94 -2.83 -14.78
CA GLY A 377 -9.87 -3.78 -14.53
C GLY A 377 -8.72 -3.64 -15.49
N ILE A 378 -8.04 -4.76 -15.72
CA ILE A 378 -6.88 -4.87 -16.59
C ILE A 378 -7.13 -6.04 -17.50
N ALA A 379 -7.17 -5.75 -18.80
CA ALA A 379 -7.36 -6.70 -19.86
C ALA A 379 -6.02 -6.87 -20.60
N GLY A 380 -5.74 -8.10 -20.99
CA GLY A 380 -4.48 -8.58 -21.53
C GLY A 380 -3.72 -7.70 -22.53
N SER A 381 -2.43 -8.04 -22.67
CA SER A 381 -1.58 -7.71 -23.83
C SER A 381 -1.51 -8.91 -24.79
N ALA A 382 -0.82 -8.77 -25.93
CA ALA A 382 -0.65 -9.86 -26.90
C ALA A 382 -0.11 -11.18 -26.28
N ASN A 383 0.64 -11.09 -25.18
CA ASN A 383 1.27 -12.25 -24.52
C ASN A 383 0.40 -12.90 -23.42
N LEU A 384 -0.64 -12.21 -22.93
CA LEU A 384 -1.56 -12.70 -21.91
C LEU A 384 -2.98 -12.28 -22.28
N PRO A 385 -3.63 -12.96 -23.25
CA PRO A 385 -4.93 -12.56 -23.79
C PRO A 385 -6.09 -12.92 -22.83
N TYR A 386 -5.97 -12.57 -21.55
CA TYR A 386 -6.95 -12.88 -20.51
C TYR A 386 -7.45 -11.62 -19.81
N LEU A 387 -8.52 -11.76 -19.04
CA LEU A 387 -8.90 -10.78 -18.03
C LEU A 387 -7.94 -10.92 -16.84
N VAL A 388 -6.90 -10.10 -16.82
CA VAL A 388 -5.86 -10.14 -15.77
C VAL A 388 -6.44 -9.73 -14.43
N GLN A 389 -7.26 -8.68 -14.43
CA GLN A 389 -7.75 -8.05 -13.22
C GLN A 389 -9.18 -7.57 -13.42
N ALA A 390 -10.04 -7.73 -12.41
CA ALA A 390 -11.40 -7.21 -12.40
C ALA A 390 -11.71 -6.48 -11.08
N SER A 391 -12.42 -5.38 -11.16
CA SER A 391 -13.04 -4.65 -10.05
C SER A 391 -14.49 -4.36 -10.39
N LEU A 392 -15.37 -4.50 -9.41
CA LEU A 392 -16.82 -4.37 -9.57
C LEU A 392 -17.31 -3.08 -8.89
N LEU A 393 -18.08 -2.27 -9.62
CA LEU A 393 -18.65 -1.02 -9.14
C LEU A 393 -20.09 -1.25 -8.71
N TRP A 394 -20.42 -0.85 -7.49
CA TRP A 394 -21.70 -1.11 -6.83
C TRP A 394 -22.38 0.19 -6.43
N GLU A 395 -23.70 0.23 -6.59
CA GLU A 395 -24.57 1.33 -6.16
C GLU A 395 -25.58 0.79 -5.14
N LEU A 396 -25.81 1.55 -4.06
CA LEU A 396 -26.80 1.17 -3.04
C LEU A 396 -28.21 1.23 -3.65
N LEU A 397 -29.01 0.18 -3.47
CA LEU A 397 -30.39 0.16 -3.95
C LEU A 397 -31.24 1.16 -3.15
N PRO A 398 -31.96 2.10 -3.80
CA PRO A 398 -32.79 3.09 -3.08
C PRO A 398 -33.81 2.46 -2.14
N SER A 399 -34.43 1.35 -2.55
CA SER A 399 -35.39 0.59 -1.74
C SER A 399 -34.80 -0.04 -0.47
N ARG A 400 -33.47 -0.05 -0.34
CA ARG A 400 -32.74 -0.59 0.81
C ARG A 400 -31.90 0.49 1.50
N ALA A 401 -31.82 1.70 0.97
CA ALA A 401 -30.92 2.74 1.47
C ALA A 401 -31.22 3.11 2.93
N GLU A 402 -32.49 3.31 3.29
CA GLU A 402 -32.86 3.62 4.67
C GLU A 402 -32.55 2.48 5.64
N ALA A 403 -32.88 1.24 5.26
CA ALA A 403 -32.62 0.07 6.11
C ALA A 403 -31.11 -0.20 6.29
N VAL A 404 -30.33 -0.02 5.22
CA VAL A 404 -28.87 -0.24 5.24
C VAL A 404 -28.17 0.89 5.96
N LEU A 405 -28.57 2.16 5.74
CA LEU A 405 -28.00 3.30 6.47
C LEU A 405 -28.38 3.24 7.96
N ALA A 406 -29.59 2.82 8.30
CA ALA A 406 -29.99 2.60 9.69
C ALA A 406 -29.24 1.42 10.33
N ALA A 407 -29.06 0.30 9.60
CA ALA A 407 -28.29 -0.85 10.06
C ALA A 407 -26.79 -0.54 10.19
N GLU A 408 -26.20 0.20 9.25
CA GLU A 408 -24.82 0.67 9.34
C GLU A 408 -24.63 1.68 10.46
N ALA A 409 -25.56 2.62 10.65
CA ALA A 409 -25.52 3.57 11.76
C ALA A 409 -25.64 2.85 13.11
N ALA A 410 -26.56 1.90 13.24
CA ALA A 410 -26.72 1.06 14.42
C ALA A 410 -25.50 0.16 14.67
N ALA A 411 -24.94 -0.44 13.61
CA ALA A 411 -23.74 -1.27 13.69
C ALA A 411 -22.50 -0.45 14.09
N ARG A 412 -22.34 0.77 13.56
CA ARG A 412 -21.27 1.70 13.93
C ARG A 412 -21.40 2.18 15.38
N LEU A 413 -22.61 2.48 15.84
CA LEU A 413 -22.88 2.89 17.23
C LEU A 413 -22.67 1.76 18.24
N ALA A 414 -22.90 0.50 17.85
CA ALA A 414 -22.80 -0.66 18.75
C ALA A 414 -21.58 -1.56 18.52
N GLY A 415 -20.59 -1.12 17.71
CA GLY A 415 -19.31 -1.80 17.54
C GLY A 415 -19.35 -3.10 16.71
N TRP A 416 -20.41 -3.31 15.94
CA TRP A 416 -20.62 -4.51 15.12
C TRP A 416 -19.84 -4.45 13.79
N ARG A 417 -19.27 -5.58 13.37
CA ARG A 417 -18.54 -5.75 12.11
C ARG A 417 -19.02 -6.99 11.36
N CYS A 418 -19.21 -6.88 10.05
CA CYS A 418 -19.60 -8.02 9.22
C CYS A 418 -18.41 -8.95 8.92
N ILE A 419 -18.65 -10.26 8.90
CA ILE A 419 -17.70 -11.24 8.35
C ILE A 419 -18.17 -11.67 6.96
N TYR A 420 -17.33 -11.44 5.96
CA TYR A 420 -17.60 -11.80 4.57
C TYR A 420 -17.69 -13.34 4.42
N GLY A 421 -18.76 -13.82 3.78
CA GLY A 421 -18.98 -15.25 3.46
C GLY A 421 -19.99 -16.01 4.34
N LEU A 422 -20.46 -15.43 5.46
CA LEU A 422 -21.33 -16.15 6.42
C LEU A 422 -22.69 -15.48 6.71
N GLY A 423 -23.02 -14.35 6.10
CA GLY A 423 -24.27 -13.62 6.36
C GLY A 423 -24.48 -13.17 7.82
N SER A 424 -23.43 -13.19 8.64
CA SER A 424 -23.47 -12.93 10.09
C SER A 424 -22.69 -11.67 10.45
N VAL A 425 -23.17 -10.96 11.47
CA VAL A 425 -22.50 -9.77 12.04
C VAL A 425 -21.88 -10.17 13.39
N ILE A 426 -20.62 -9.80 13.63
CA ILE A 426 -19.89 -10.12 14.86
C ILE A 426 -19.48 -8.83 15.56
N ARG A 427 -19.62 -8.76 16.88
CA ARG A 427 -18.93 -7.76 17.70
C ARG A 427 -18.13 -8.44 18.79
N THR A 428 -17.10 -7.78 19.28
CA THR A 428 -16.53 -8.14 20.59
C THR A 428 -17.35 -7.43 21.67
N SER A 429 -17.88 -8.18 22.62
CA SER A 429 -18.55 -7.60 23.79
C SER A 429 -17.61 -6.59 24.47
N PRO A 430 -18.07 -5.36 24.78
CA PRO A 430 -17.25 -4.37 25.46
C PRO A 430 -16.90 -4.76 26.90
N THR A 431 -17.60 -5.73 27.50
CA THR A 431 -17.37 -6.18 28.88
C THR A 431 -16.58 -7.48 28.97
N THR A 432 -16.77 -8.41 28.03
CA THR A 432 -16.16 -9.75 28.10
C THR A 432 -15.10 -10.01 27.03
N PHE A 433 -14.98 -9.11 26.04
CA PHE A 433 -14.11 -9.27 24.86
C PHE A 433 -14.34 -10.56 24.05
N GLN A 434 -15.44 -11.27 24.32
CA GLN A 434 -15.87 -12.45 23.56
C GLN A 434 -16.61 -12.04 22.28
N PRO A 435 -16.49 -12.82 21.19
CA PRO A 435 -17.27 -12.59 19.98
C PRO A 435 -18.76 -12.91 20.22
N GLU A 436 -19.62 -11.90 20.05
CA GLU A 436 -21.07 -12.05 19.97
C GLU A 436 -21.49 -12.10 18.49
N CYS A 437 -22.31 -13.07 18.09
CA CYS A 437 -22.83 -13.22 16.74
C CYS A 437 -24.30 -12.81 16.66
N LEU A 438 -24.68 -12.04 15.64
CA LEU A 438 -26.07 -11.75 15.28
C LEU A 438 -26.40 -12.44 13.95
N THR A 439 -27.33 -13.40 13.97
CA THR A 439 -27.93 -14.00 12.78
C THR A 439 -29.23 -13.26 12.44
N LEU A 440 -29.34 -12.76 11.20
CA LEU A 440 -30.56 -12.14 10.70
C LEU A 440 -31.54 -13.23 10.26
N ALA A 441 -32.58 -13.49 11.06
CA ALA A 441 -33.46 -14.65 10.92
C ALA A 441 -34.48 -14.63 9.76
N ASN A 442 -34.34 -13.75 8.76
CA ASN A 442 -35.43 -13.48 7.80
C ASN A 442 -35.13 -13.84 6.32
N SER A 443 -34.30 -14.85 6.03
CA SER A 443 -34.25 -15.42 4.67
C SER A 443 -34.26 -16.95 4.70
N SER A 444 -35.40 -17.52 4.33
CA SER A 444 -35.70 -18.96 4.19
C SER A 444 -34.97 -19.64 3.01
N ALA A 445 -33.67 -19.40 2.86
CA ALA A 445 -32.84 -20.05 1.84
C ALA A 445 -31.67 -20.79 2.50
N CYS A 446 -31.97 -21.86 3.24
CA CYS A 446 -30.96 -22.88 3.54
C CYS A 446 -30.83 -23.80 2.32
N LEU A 447 -29.83 -23.53 1.47
CA LEU A 447 -29.38 -24.51 0.47
C LEU A 447 -28.58 -25.62 1.20
N THR A 448 -29.26 -26.75 1.35
CA THR A 448 -28.76 -28.13 1.38
C THR A 448 -27.38 -28.40 2.02
N GLY A 449 -27.42 -29.01 3.21
CA GLY A 449 -26.76 -30.31 3.37
C GLY A 449 -25.35 -30.36 3.97
N ASP A 450 -25.01 -29.59 5.01
CA ASP A 450 -23.93 -30.00 5.94
C ASP A 450 -23.88 -29.31 7.32
N CYS A 451 -24.99 -28.72 7.79
CA CYS A 451 -25.03 -28.06 9.10
C CYS A 451 -25.39 -28.97 10.29
N ARG A 452 -25.58 -30.28 10.12
CA ARG A 452 -26.04 -31.17 11.22
C ARG A 452 -24.96 -31.66 12.18
N ARG A 453 -23.69 -31.27 12.03
CA ARG A 453 -22.59 -31.74 12.92
C ARG A 453 -21.83 -30.66 13.71
N MET A 454 -22.42 -29.48 13.91
CA MET A 454 -21.93 -28.54 14.94
C MET A 454 -22.95 -28.42 16.07
N LEU A 455 -22.54 -28.84 17.27
CA LEU A 455 -23.33 -28.98 18.50
C LEU A 455 -24.07 -27.69 18.93
N GLY A 456 -25.37 -27.85 19.19
CA GLY A 456 -26.10 -27.36 20.38
C GLY A 456 -26.18 -25.86 20.68
N CYS A 457 -27.18 -25.16 20.12
CA CYS A 457 -27.80 -24.00 20.78
C CYS A 457 -29.19 -24.42 21.26
N ALA A 458 -29.34 -24.78 22.53
CA ALA A 458 -30.64 -25.02 23.15
C ALA A 458 -31.09 -23.76 23.91
N ALA A 459 -32.33 -23.32 23.69
CA ALA A 459 -32.94 -22.26 24.46
C ALA A 459 -33.23 -22.78 25.89
N VAL A 460 -32.59 -22.20 26.90
CA VAL A 460 -32.96 -22.45 28.31
C VAL A 460 -33.81 -21.28 28.77
N GLY A 461 -35.07 -21.57 29.08
CA GLY A 461 -35.96 -20.63 29.75
C GLY A 461 -36.06 -20.97 31.24
N SER A 462 -35.69 -20.02 32.11
CA SER A 462 -36.23 -19.89 33.47
C SER A 462 -35.71 -18.61 34.17
N GLY A 463 -36.61 -17.72 34.56
CA GLY A 463 -36.32 -16.55 35.42
C GLY A 463 -37.37 -15.43 35.30
N PRO A 464 -37.79 -14.76 36.39
CA PRO A 464 -39.20 -14.57 36.70
C PRO A 464 -39.88 -13.38 36.00
N ALA A 465 -41.17 -13.55 35.74
CA ALA A 465 -42.05 -12.55 35.16
C ALA A 465 -42.23 -11.35 36.12
N LEU A 466 -41.83 -10.17 35.66
CA LEU A 466 -42.33 -8.90 36.19
C LEU A 466 -43.70 -8.65 35.53
N GLN A 467 -44.78 -8.84 36.28
CA GLN A 467 -46.14 -8.51 35.83
C GLN A 467 -46.32 -6.98 35.78
N LEU A 468 -46.69 -6.48 34.59
CA LEU A 468 -47.46 -5.25 34.45
C LEU A 468 -48.73 -5.55 33.62
N PRO A 469 -49.90 -5.03 34.01
CA PRO A 469 -51.17 -5.39 33.40
C PRO A 469 -51.42 -4.59 32.12
N GLY A 470 -51.80 -5.30 31.06
CA GLY A 470 -52.62 -4.75 29.97
C GLY A 470 -51.88 -4.15 28.78
N GLN A 471 -51.43 -4.99 27.85
CA GLN A 471 -51.83 -4.98 26.44
C GLN A 471 -50.99 -5.98 25.64
N ARG A 472 -51.67 -6.85 24.87
CA ARG A 472 -51.04 -7.80 23.95
C ARG A 472 -50.78 -7.12 22.61
N LEU A 473 -49.51 -7.04 22.22
CA LEU A 473 -49.07 -7.09 20.83
C LEU A 473 -48.14 -8.30 20.69
N PRO A 474 -48.13 -9.04 19.57
CA PRO A 474 -47.19 -10.14 19.37
C PRO A 474 -45.79 -9.58 19.12
N GLY A 475 -45.03 -9.36 20.19
CA GLY A 475 -43.63 -8.95 20.14
C GLY A 475 -42.71 -10.12 19.81
N GLN A 476 -42.01 -10.03 18.68
CA GLN A 476 -40.81 -10.80 18.41
C GLN A 476 -39.75 -10.47 19.48
N VAL A 477 -39.30 -11.49 20.20
CA VAL A 477 -38.19 -11.38 21.15
C VAL A 477 -36.89 -11.57 20.37
N PHE A 478 -36.03 -10.56 20.35
CA PHE A 478 -34.62 -10.74 19.98
C PHE A 478 -33.94 -11.52 21.12
N GLY A 479 -33.80 -12.84 20.95
CA GLY A 479 -33.09 -13.68 21.90
C GLY A 479 -31.60 -13.35 21.90
N ARG A 480 -31.08 -12.90 23.04
CA ARG A 480 -29.63 -12.80 23.29
C ARG A 480 -29.14 -14.21 23.61
N VAL A 481 -28.35 -14.83 22.73
CA VAL A 481 -27.75 -16.15 22.99
C VAL A 481 -26.44 -15.92 23.74
N GLY A 482 -26.46 -16.15 25.05
CA GLY A 482 -25.25 -16.21 25.89
C GLY A 482 -24.71 -17.64 25.95
N CYS A 483 -23.39 -17.78 25.91
CA CYS A 483 -22.74 -19.05 26.24
C CYS A 483 -22.58 -19.14 27.76
N GLU A 484 -23.55 -19.74 28.45
CA GLU A 484 -23.40 -20.13 29.86
C GLU A 484 -23.23 -21.64 29.96
N GLY A 485 -22.12 -22.10 30.54
CA GLY A 485 -21.91 -23.49 30.91
C GLY A 485 -22.70 -23.82 32.19
N SER A 486 -23.35 -24.97 32.24
CA SER A 486 -24.05 -25.42 33.46
C SER A 486 -23.05 -25.68 34.59
N ALA A 487 -23.18 -24.97 35.70
CA ALA A 487 -22.35 -25.16 36.88
C ALA A 487 -22.69 -26.50 37.58
N ASN A 488 -21.65 -27.31 37.86
CA ASN A 488 -21.71 -28.42 38.81
C ASN A 488 -21.37 -27.87 40.22
N PRO A 489 -22.24 -28.01 41.24
CA PRO A 489 -22.07 -27.34 42.52
C PRO A 489 -21.01 -27.94 43.49
N ASN A 490 -20.25 -28.98 43.11
CA ASN A 490 -19.44 -29.75 44.08
C ASN A 490 -17.91 -29.64 43.97
N THR A 491 -17.33 -28.60 43.35
CA THR A 491 -15.87 -28.39 43.38
C THR A 491 -15.48 -26.96 43.71
N SER A 492 -15.01 -26.73 44.94
CA SER A 492 -14.36 -25.49 45.37
C SER A 492 -12.86 -25.54 45.05
N GLN A 493 -12.46 -25.06 43.87
CA GLN A 493 -11.17 -24.40 43.62
C GLN A 493 -11.10 -23.88 42.18
N ASP A 494 -10.58 -22.66 42.06
CA ASP A 494 -10.41 -21.86 40.84
C ASP A 494 -10.04 -22.66 39.59
N TYR A 495 -10.93 -22.66 38.59
CA TYR A 495 -10.64 -22.58 37.16
C TYR A 495 -11.97 -22.70 36.39
N GLN A 496 -12.55 -21.58 35.94
CA GLN A 496 -13.48 -21.58 34.80
C GLN A 496 -13.13 -20.42 33.88
N ASP A 497 -12.29 -20.70 32.89
CA ASP A 497 -12.09 -19.87 31.72
C ASP A 497 -12.97 -20.43 30.57
N PRO A 498 -14.04 -19.73 30.14
CA PRO A 498 -14.87 -20.13 29.01
C PRO A 498 -14.20 -19.94 27.63
N SER A 499 -12.94 -19.51 27.55
CA SER A 499 -12.24 -19.12 26.31
C SER A 499 -11.97 -20.25 25.31
N GLN A 500 -12.22 -21.53 25.64
CA GLN A 500 -11.90 -22.65 24.77
C GLN A 500 -12.92 -22.93 23.64
N ALA A 501 -14.08 -22.26 23.62
CA ALA A 501 -15.18 -22.64 22.72
C ALA A 501 -15.20 -21.97 21.32
N CYS A 502 -14.39 -20.93 21.02
CA CYS A 502 -14.40 -20.29 19.69
C CYS A 502 -13.06 -19.75 19.15
N PRO A 503 -12.03 -20.59 18.89
CA PRO A 503 -10.73 -20.12 18.38
C PRO A 503 -10.74 -19.65 16.91
N ARG A 504 -11.71 -20.06 16.07
CA ARG A 504 -11.65 -19.86 14.61
C ARG A 504 -12.10 -18.49 14.10
N ALA A 505 -12.82 -17.69 14.89
CA ALA A 505 -13.36 -16.40 14.44
C ALA A 505 -12.34 -15.25 14.46
N HIS A 506 -11.28 -15.34 15.27
CA HIS A 506 -10.36 -14.22 15.48
C HIS A 506 -9.31 -14.05 14.38
N GLY A 507 -8.94 -15.12 13.67
CA GLY A 507 -8.01 -15.03 12.53
C GLY A 507 -8.60 -14.27 11.34
N LEU A 508 -9.92 -14.35 11.13
CA LEU A 508 -10.61 -13.76 9.98
C LEU A 508 -10.80 -12.24 10.09
N LEU A 509 -10.74 -11.67 11.30
CA LEU A 509 -10.96 -10.22 11.52
C LEU A 509 -9.79 -9.33 11.06
N ALA A 510 -8.59 -9.91 10.86
CA ALA A 510 -7.44 -9.19 10.32
C ALA A 510 -7.37 -9.23 8.78
N MET A 511 -8.17 -10.07 8.11
CA MET A 511 -7.93 -10.43 6.70
C MET A 511 -8.63 -9.54 5.66
N ASN A 512 -9.42 -8.54 6.08
CA ASN A 512 -10.09 -7.60 5.17
C ASN A 512 -10.18 -6.20 5.80
N LEU A 513 -9.06 -5.51 5.95
CA LEU A 513 -9.07 -4.06 6.10
C LEU A 513 -8.99 -3.46 4.69
N PRO A 514 -10.12 -3.09 4.04
CA PRO A 514 -10.11 -2.44 2.74
C PRO A 514 -9.50 -1.03 2.78
N ARG A 515 -9.07 -0.55 3.95
CA ARG A 515 -8.42 0.74 4.11
C ARG A 515 -7.07 0.55 4.79
N PRO A 516 -6.00 1.14 4.24
CA PRO A 516 -4.74 1.24 4.94
C PRO A 516 -4.93 1.80 6.34
N VAL A 517 -4.36 1.14 7.33
CA VAL A 517 -4.33 1.59 8.72
C VAL A 517 -3.28 2.68 8.82
N ASN A 518 -3.71 3.87 9.22
CA ASN A 518 -2.77 4.95 9.48
C ASN A 518 -2.14 4.78 10.87
N ILE A 519 -0.84 4.45 10.89
CA ILE A 519 -0.04 4.36 12.11
C ILE A 519 0.44 5.77 12.44
N ARG A 520 -0.10 6.34 13.52
CA ARG A 520 0.26 7.68 14.00
C ARG A 520 1.25 7.56 15.15
N VAL A 521 2.46 8.10 14.96
CA VAL A 521 3.52 8.09 15.98
C VAL A 521 3.82 9.52 16.40
N ILE A 522 4.00 9.76 17.70
CA ILE A 522 4.65 10.97 18.19
C ILE A 522 6.05 10.61 18.67
N THR A 523 7.04 11.35 18.16
CA THR A 523 8.45 11.19 18.53
C THR A 523 8.89 12.43 19.30
N LEU A 524 9.25 12.25 20.57
CA LEU A 524 9.69 13.31 21.46
C LEU A 524 11.20 13.22 21.64
N ILE A 525 11.93 14.23 21.15
CA ILE A 525 13.38 14.34 21.32
C ILE A 525 13.61 15.08 22.63
N LEU A 526 14.12 14.36 23.63
CA LEU A 526 14.28 14.90 24.97
C LEU A 526 15.58 15.71 25.08
N ASP A 527 15.50 16.84 25.77
CA ASP A 527 16.62 17.60 26.32
C ASP A 527 16.49 17.54 27.84
N VAL A 528 17.37 16.79 28.50
CA VAL A 528 17.26 16.50 29.94
C VAL A 528 18.30 17.33 30.68
N CYS A 529 17.83 18.30 31.46
CA CYS A 529 18.69 19.20 32.22
C CYS A 529 19.79 19.86 31.35
N ASP A 530 19.36 20.60 30.32
CA ASP A 530 20.25 21.40 29.46
C ASP A 530 21.39 20.59 28.82
N THR A 531 21.16 19.30 28.59
CA THR A 531 22.10 18.45 27.84
C THR A 531 22.04 18.71 26.33
N GLY A 532 21.01 19.45 25.90
CA GLY A 532 20.68 19.66 24.50
C GLY A 532 19.83 18.51 23.94
N PRO A 533 19.12 18.74 22.83
CA PRO A 533 18.41 17.67 22.14
C PRO A 533 19.41 16.62 21.65
N SER A 534 19.06 15.36 21.84
CA SER A 534 19.94 14.25 21.47
C SER A 534 20.26 14.18 19.98
N ASN A 535 19.33 14.64 19.15
CA ASN A 535 19.38 14.62 17.69
C ASN A 535 18.63 15.85 17.16
N PRO A 536 19.05 16.42 16.02
CA PRO A 536 18.23 17.43 15.36
C PRO A 536 16.96 16.78 14.79
N VAL A 537 15.84 17.53 14.78
CA VAL A 537 14.55 17.08 14.23
C VAL A 537 14.70 16.58 12.79
N SER A 538 15.53 17.24 11.98
CA SER A 538 15.77 16.89 10.58
C SER A 538 16.38 15.49 10.40
N ASP A 539 17.22 15.03 11.32
CA ASP A 539 17.84 13.70 11.27
C ASP A 539 16.84 12.60 11.64
N ILE A 540 15.97 12.86 12.61
CA ILE A 540 14.84 11.97 12.92
C ILE A 540 13.82 11.95 11.77
N GLU A 541 13.53 13.10 11.16
CA GLU A 541 12.66 13.18 9.98
C GLU A 541 13.22 12.39 8.79
N LEU A 542 14.52 12.48 8.55
CA LEU A 542 15.20 11.71 7.51
C LEU A 542 14.98 10.20 7.75
N SER A 543 15.22 9.77 8.99
CA SER A 543 15.13 8.37 9.40
C SER A 543 13.71 7.79 9.32
N LEU A 544 12.71 8.58 9.70
CA LEU A 544 11.32 8.10 9.76
C LEU A 544 10.58 8.23 8.42
N TYR A 545 10.86 9.25 7.61
CA TYR A 545 10.00 9.59 6.47
C TYR A 545 10.68 9.84 5.13
N ARG A 546 11.92 10.36 5.09
CA ARG A 546 12.51 10.86 3.83
C ARG A 546 13.53 9.91 3.20
N ASP A 547 14.21 9.08 3.99
CA ASP A 547 15.19 8.12 3.47
C ASP A 547 14.50 7.03 2.62
N PRO A 548 15.10 6.54 1.52
CA PRO A 548 14.56 5.41 0.75
C PRO A 548 14.34 4.13 1.57
N TYR A 549 15.06 3.98 2.68
CA TYR A 549 14.94 2.91 3.67
C TYR A 549 14.27 3.36 4.96
N SER A 550 13.69 4.56 4.97
CA SER A 550 12.96 5.12 6.11
C SER A 550 11.92 4.16 6.64
N LEU A 551 11.52 4.35 7.90
CA LEU A 551 10.48 3.51 8.50
C LEU A 551 9.16 3.57 7.71
N GLN A 552 8.82 4.74 7.13
CA GLN A 552 7.68 4.90 6.21
C GLN A 552 7.82 4.01 4.99
N ALA A 553 8.94 4.09 4.27
CA ALA A 553 9.17 3.28 3.07
C ALA A 553 9.16 1.78 3.41
N TYR A 554 9.79 1.41 4.53
CA TYR A 554 9.79 0.05 5.05
C TYR A 554 8.37 -0.45 5.32
N TRP A 555 7.61 0.15 6.26
CA TRP A 555 6.26 -0.33 6.60
C TRP A 555 5.28 -0.27 5.42
N SER A 556 5.36 0.74 4.56
CA SER A 556 4.55 0.80 3.34
C SER A 556 4.84 -0.38 2.42
N THR A 557 6.12 -0.73 2.22
CA THR A 557 6.52 -1.84 1.35
C THR A 557 6.09 -3.16 1.93
N ILE A 558 6.42 -3.41 3.21
CA ILE A 558 6.26 -4.74 3.80
C ILE A 558 4.80 -5.08 4.11
N SER A 559 3.98 -4.08 4.42
CA SER A 559 2.54 -4.25 4.55
C SER A 559 1.80 -4.35 3.21
N GLY A 560 2.51 -4.14 2.09
CA GLY A 560 1.91 -3.97 0.76
C GLY A 560 0.87 -2.84 0.72
N GLY A 561 1.16 -1.74 1.42
CA GLY A 561 0.30 -0.56 1.53
C GLY A 561 -0.84 -0.68 2.55
N GLN A 562 -0.93 -1.74 3.35
CA GLN A 562 -1.95 -1.86 4.41
C GLN A 562 -1.62 -1.03 5.65
N ALA A 563 -0.35 -0.68 5.87
CA ALA A 563 0.08 0.25 6.89
C ALA A 563 0.56 1.53 6.22
N VAL A 564 -0.05 2.66 6.59
CA VAL A 564 0.40 3.99 6.19
C VAL A 564 1.04 4.61 7.41
N PHE A 565 2.33 4.90 7.33
CA PHE A 565 3.03 5.73 8.29
C PHE A 565 3.53 6.94 7.53
N ASN A 566 3.02 8.12 7.87
CA ASN A 566 3.35 9.34 7.13
C ASN A 566 3.65 10.51 8.07
N ARG A 567 4.38 11.50 7.54
CA ARG A 567 4.77 12.70 8.27
C ARG A 567 3.59 13.61 8.65
N ASN A 568 2.49 13.56 7.89
CA ASN A 568 1.36 14.47 8.05
C ASN A 568 0.46 14.10 9.25
N THR A 569 0.48 12.84 9.67
CA THR A 569 -0.35 12.35 10.79
C THR A 569 0.46 11.95 12.02
N SER A 570 1.77 12.14 11.95
CA SER A 570 2.75 11.86 12.99
C SER A 570 3.51 13.14 13.34
N LEU A 571 4.05 13.22 14.56
CA LEU A 571 4.71 14.43 15.07
C LEU A 571 6.13 14.14 15.52
N ILE A 572 7.03 15.08 15.31
CA ILE A 572 8.36 15.10 15.93
C ILE A 572 8.49 16.43 16.67
N LYS A 573 8.81 16.37 17.97
CA LYS A 573 8.87 17.55 18.85
C LYS A 573 10.07 17.46 19.78
N ASN A 574 10.74 18.59 19.99
CA ASN A 574 11.73 18.71 21.05
C ASN A 574 11.01 18.98 22.38
N VAL A 575 11.44 18.32 23.46
CA VAL A 575 10.86 18.48 24.79
C VAL A 575 11.98 18.71 25.80
N LYS A 576 11.94 19.86 26.47
CA LYS A 576 12.93 20.24 27.48
C LYS A 576 12.46 19.89 28.89
N LEU A 577 13.19 19.03 29.57
CA LEU A 577 12.93 18.62 30.95
C LEU A 577 13.77 19.47 31.93
N PRO A 578 13.17 20.06 32.98
CA PRO A 578 13.85 21.03 33.83
C PRO A 578 14.90 20.41 34.78
N CYS A 579 16.07 21.04 34.88
CA CYS A 579 17.18 20.61 35.76
C CYS A 579 16.81 20.51 37.24
N GLY A 580 15.93 21.39 37.74
CA GLY A 580 15.52 21.37 39.14
C GLY A 580 14.71 20.14 39.54
N ARG A 581 14.23 19.35 38.56
CA ARG A 581 13.42 18.15 38.78
C ARG A 581 14.08 16.87 38.26
N PHE A 582 14.84 16.97 37.17
CA PHE A 582 15.48 15.81 36.54
C PHE A 582 16.98 16.00 36.46
N ASN A 583 17.72 14.95 36.81
CA ASN A 583 19.18 14.95 36.81
C ASN A 583 19.70 14.04 35.69
N ARG A 584 20.66 14.53 34.90
CA ARG A 584 21.32 13.76 33.82
C ARG A 584 22.03 12.48 34.29
N SER A 585 22.40 12.41 35.56
CA SER A 585 23.06 11.24 36.17
C SER A 585 22.07 10.11 36.52
N VAL A 586 20.75 10.36 36.46
CA VAL A 586 19.70 9.41 36.83
C VAL A 586 18.77 9.17 35.64
N CYS A 587 18.71 7.93 35.16
CA CYS A 587 17.79 7.53 34.10
C CYS A 587 16.43 7.13 34.67
N ASP A 588 15.51 8.09 34.76
CA ASP A 588 14.18 7.89 35.34
C ASP A 588 13.06 8.09 34.29
N LEU A 589 13.07 7.20 33.29
CA LEU A 589 12.17 7.28 32.14
C LEU A 589 10.68 7.34 32.54
N ARG A 590 10.29 6.62 33.60
CA ARG A 590 8.90 6.58 34.08
C ARG A 590 8.47 7.96 34.60
N ASN A 591 9.28 8.60 35.45
CA ASN A 591 8.93 9.92 35.97
C ASN A 591 9.02 11.01 34.90
N TRP A 592 9.89 10.85 33.90
CA TRP A 592 9.94 11.75 32.75
C TRP A 592 8.64 11.70 31.95
N VAL A 593 8.17 10.50 31.58
CA VAL A 593 6.91 10.35 30.83
C VAL A 593 5.72 10.85 31.64
N SER A 594 5.64 10.51 32.93
CA SER A 594 4.57 11.00 33.81
C SER A 594 4.54 12.54 33.86
N TYR A 595 5.71 13.18 33.94
CA TYR A 595 5.81 14.63 33.89
C TYR A 595 5.42 15.21 32.53
N ILE A 596 5.86 14.59 31.43
CA ILE A 596 5.51 15.04 30.08
C ILE A 596 4.00 14.93 29.87
N ASP A 597 3.37 13.82 30.26
CA ASP A 597 1.92 13.62 30.17
C ASP A 597 1.16 14.66 31.00
N ALA A 598 1.63 14.98 32.21
CA ALA A 598 1.01 15.99 33.08
C ALA A 598 1.22 17.44 32.62
N ASN A 599 2.26 17.72 31.82
CA ASN A 599 2.67 19.07 31.44
C ASN A 599 2.72 19.28 29.91
N ALA A 600 2.03 18.45 29.14
CA ALA A 600 2.15 18.38 27.69
C ALA A 600 1.98 19.74 26.99
N ALA A 601 0.96 20.52 27.39
CA ALA A 601 0.72 21.86 26.84
C ALA A 601 1.86 22.84 27.15
N ALA A 602 2.34 22.88 28.41
CA ALA A 602 3.44 23.75 28.83
C ALA A 602 4.78 23.38 28.16
N LEU A 603 4.92 22.11 27.75
CA LEU A 603 6.09 21.59 27.02
C LEU A 603 5.95 21.73 25.50
N GLY A 604 4.90 22.38 24.98
CA GLY A 604 4.72 22.60 23.54
C GLY A 604 4.25 21.37 22.75
N VAL A 605 3.66 20.39 23.44
CA VAL A 605 3.12 19.14 22.88
C VAL A 605 1.66 18.87 23.30
N PRO A 606 0.74 19.86 23.19
CA PRO A 606 -0.65 19.69 23.65
C PRO A 606 -1.39 18.51 22.98
N GLU A 607 -0.93 18.06 21.80
CA GLU A 607 -1.53 16.96 21.04
C GLU A 607 -1.16 15.57 21.57
N LEU A 608 -0.27 15.46 22.56
CA LEU A 608 0.25 14.19 23.09
C LEU A 608 -0.85 13.21 23.48
N SER A 609 -1.95 13.70 24.07
CA SER A 609 -3.10 12.88 24.45
C SER A 609 -3.81 12.22 23.27
N SER A 610 -3.64 12.72 22.04
CA SER A 610 -4.17 12.12 20.81
C SER A 610 -3.33 10.94 20.30
N PHE A 611 -2.12 10.74 20.85
CA PHE A 611 -1.19 9.67 20.50
C PHE A 611 -1.11 8.65 21.63
N THR A 612 -2.22 7.98 21.91
CA THR A 612 -2.30 7.06 23.06
C THR A 612 -1.55 5.75 22.86
N ARG A 613 -1.21 5.35 21.62
CA ARG A 613 -0.70 4.01 21.30
C ARG A 613 0.77 3.93 20.88
N HIS A 614 1.27 4.91 20.14
CA HIS A 614 2.61 4.86 19.57
C HIS A 614 3.38 6.14 19.92
N ARG A 615 4.15 6.08 21.01
CA ARG A 615 4.99 7.18 21.49
C ARG A 615 6.44 6.73 21.54
N ALA A 616 7.32 7.46 20.85
CA ALA A 616 8.76 7.24 20.89
C ALA A 616 9.47 8.39 21.60
N PHE A 617 10.32 8.08 22.55
CA PHE A 617 11.10 9.05 23.31
C PHE A 617 12.58 8.87 22.94
N ILE A 618 13.18 9.89 22.34
CA ILE A 618 14.60 9.89 22.01
C ILE A 618 15.35 10.50 23.20
N VAL A 619 16.14 9.68 23.88
CA VAL A 619 16.84 10.02 25.13
C VAL A 619 18.26 10.49 24.82
N PRO A 620 18.76 11.60 25.43
CA PRO A 620 20.13 12.05 25.23
C PRO A 620 21.16 10.96 25.51
N ALA A 621 22.15 10.83 24.61
CA ALA A 621 23.23 9.87 24.77
C ALA A 621 24.09 10.15 26.01
N SER A 622 24.10 11.40 26.47
CA SER A 622 24.82 11.89 27.65
C SER A 622 24.16 11.53 28.99
N VAL A 623 22.89 11.12 29.00
CA VAL A 623 22.25 10.61 30.22
C VAL A 623 22.79 9.20 30.50
N ASN A 624 23.09 8.92 31.77
CA ASN A 624 23.53 7.62 32.24
C ASN A 624 22.37 6.59 32.29
N CYS A 625 21.75 6.32 31.15
CA CYS A 625 20.87 5.18 30.96
C CYS A 625 21.74 3.96 30.62
N SER A 626 21.52 2.83 31.32
CA SER A 626 22.28 1.60 31.06
C SER A 626 22.12 1.12 29.61
N ALA A 627 23.08 0.34 29.11
CA ALA A 627 23.01 -0.21 27.74
C ALA A 627 21.80 -1.12 27.50
N ALA A 628 21.17 -1.63 28.57
CA ALA A 628 19.90 -2.37 28.49
C ALA A 628 18.71 -1.50 28.06
N PHE A 629 18.90 -0.19 27.88
CA PHE A 629 17.92 0.77 27.37
C PHE A 629 18.21 1.21 25.93
N THR A 630 18.89 0.38 25.12
CA THR A 630 18.90 0.58 23.65
C THR A 630 17.49 0.55 23.05
N GLY A 631 16.56 -0.01 23.83
CA GLY A 631 15.16 -0.17 23.54
C GLY A 631 14.41 -0.70 24.76
N LEU A 632 13.50 0.09 25.33
CA LEU A 632 12.58 -0.41 26.36
C LEU A 632 11.17 -0.15 25.87
N SER A 633 10.35 -1.19 25.83
CA SER A 633 8.92 -1.06 25.59
C SER A 633 8.16 -1.17 26.90
N ALA A 634 7.30 -0.21 27.18
CA ALA A 634 6.39 -0.23 28.32
C ALA A 634 5.00 0.20 27.84
N GLY A 635 4.21 -0.78 27.42
CA GLY A 635 2.91 -0.54 26.80
C GLY A 635 3.05 0.25 25.50
N ASN A 636 2.60 1.50 25.53
CA ASN A 636 2.50 2.37 24.35
C ASN A 636 3.72 3.28 24.12
N ASN A 637 4.76 3.10 24.93
CA ASN A 637 5.96 3.93 24.95
C ASN A 637 7.19 3.11 24.58
N VAL A 638 8.05 3.71 23.76
CA VAL A 638 9.39 3.20 23.49
C VAL A 638 10.45 4.26 23.74
N TYR A 639 11.62 3.83 24.19
CA TYR A 639 12.73 4.71 24.51
C TYR A 639 13.93 4.32 23.66
N ILE A 640 14.47 5.28 22.92
CA ILE A 640 15.60 5.08 22.00
C ILE A 640 16.70 6.05 22.41
N ARG A 641 17.92 5.55 22.63
CA ARG A 641 19.07 6.42 22.92
C ARG A 641 19.46 7.22 21.67
N GLY A 642 19.82 8.50 21.82
CA GLY A 642 20.03 9.40 20.70
C GLY A 642 21.16 9.00 19.74
N ASN A 643 22.22 8.37 20.24
CA ASN A 643 23.29 7.83 19.40
C ASN A 643 22.84 6.64 18.53
N TYR A 644 21.71 6.02 18.86
CA TYR A 644 21.04 4.98 18.06
C TYR A 644 19.89 5.51 17.21
N ALA A 645 19.40 6.73 17.48
CA ALA A 645 18.34 7.36 16.69
C ALA A 645 18.87 8.16 15.49
N SER A 646 20.18 8.36 15.39
CA SER A 646 20.79 9.16 14.32
C SER A 646 21.17 8.33 13.10
N SER A 647 20.82 8.83 11.92
CA SER A 647 21.32 8.29 10.66
C SER A 647 22.82 8.56 10.47
N THR A 648 23.37 9.58 11.14
CA THR A 648 24.76 10.01 10.98
C THR A 648 25.74 9.19 11.82
N THR A 649 25.36 8.83 13.04
CA THR A 649 26.26 8.10 13.96
C THR A 649 26.17 6.59 13.80
N ALA A 650 25.05 6.06 13.28
CA ALA A 650 24.83 4.62 13.19
C ALA A 650 24.03 4.21 11.93
N PRO A 651 24.49 4.54 10.70
CA PRO A 651 23.71 4.48 9.45
C PRO A 651 23.10 3.10 9.10
N ASN A 652 23.58 2.02 9.73
CA ASN A 652 23.05 0.67 9.54
C ASN A 652 22.24 0.13 10.73
N GLU A 653 22.32 0.77 11.90
CA GLU A 653 21.65 0.31 13.13
C GLU A 653 20.42 1.14 13.48
N TYR A 654 20.36 2.42 13.09
CA TYR A 654 19.29 3.30 13.55
C TYR A 654 17.90 2.83 13.08
N LEU A 655 17.78 2.44 11.81
CA LEU A 655 16.53 1.89 11.28
C LEU A 655 16.15 0.58 11.95
N ARG A 656 17.14 -0.26 12.29
CA ARG A 656 16.89 -1.50 13.03
C ARG A 656 16.21 -1.18 14.37
N ILE A 657 16.77 -0.23 15.12
CA ILE A 657 16.29 0.11 16.46
C ILE A 657 14.90 0.73 16.38
N PHE A 658 14.64 1.65 15.44
CA PHE A 658 13.26 2.15 15.24
C PHE A 658 12.27 1.05 14.88
N ARG A 659 12.63 0.11 13.99
CA ARG A 659 11.75 -1.02 13.60
C ARG A 659 11.52 -1.98 14.77
N HIS A 660 12.54 -2.22 15.58
CA HIS A 660 12.48 -3.05 16.77
C HIS A 660 11.55 -2.42 17.81
N GLU A 661 11.90 -1.22 18.24
CA GLU A 661 11.19 -0.51 19.30
C GLU A 661 9.74 -0.25 18.92
N LEU A 662 9.49 0.41 17.78
CA LEU A 662 8.13 0.70 17.38
C LEU A 662 7.34 -0.58 17.08
N GLY A 663 8.00 -1.69 16.74
CA GLY A 663 7.39 -3.02 16.67
C GLY A 663 6.70 -3.41 17.98
N HIS A 664 7.28 -3.10 19.14
CA HIS A 664 6.63 -3.33 20.42
C HIS A 664 5.36 -2.50 20.63
N THR A 665 5.32 -1.25 20.12
CA THR A 665 4.08 -0.46 20.16
C THR A 665 2.99 -1.00 19.24
N LEU A 666 3.36 -1.85 18.27
CA LEU A 666 2.46 -2.65 17.45
C LEU A 666 2.13 -4.00 18.10
N GLY A 667 2.53 -4.21 19.37
CA GLY A 667 2.27 -5.43 20.12
C GLY A 667 3.13 -6.63 19.71
N LEU A 668 4.22 -6.42 18.98
CA LEU A 668 5.16 -7.49 18.65
C LEU A 668 6.05 -7.81 19.86
N SER A 669 6.28 -9.09 20.09
CA SER A 669 7.24 -9.57 21.09
C SER A 669 8.62 -9.77 20.45
N HIS A 670 9.64 -10.02 21.27
CA HIS A 670 10.96 -10.34 20.73
C HIS A 670 10.94 -11.61 19.87
N SER A 671 11.82 -11.66 18.88
CA SER A 671 12.07 -12.88 18.11
C SER A 671 13.39 -13.52 18.52
N SER A 672 13.30 -14.77 18.98
CA SER A 672 14.34 -15.45 19.72
C SER A 672 14.78 -16.75 19.05
N ARG A 673 15.95 -17.26 19.46
CA ARG A 673 16.49 -18.56 19.03
C ARG A 673 17.37 -19.12 20.14
N ASN A 674 17.25 -20.41 20.43
CA ASN A 674 18.10 -21.10 21.42
C ASN A 674 18.15 -20.40 22.80
N GLY A 675 17.01 -19.89 23.28
CA GLY A 675 16.92 -19.14 24.54
C GLY A 675 17.46 -17.71 24.50
N GLN A 676 18.09 -17.28 23.39
CA GLN A 676 18.52 -15.90 23.21
C GLN A 676 17.35 -15.05 22.73
N GLN A 677 16.96 -14.08 23.56
CA GLN A 677 15.79 -13.23 23.33
C GLN A 677 15.81 -12.52 21.96
N HIS A 678 17.00 -12.12 21.48
CA HIS A 678 17.21 -11.50 20.18
C HIS A 678 17.92 -12.43 19.18
N GLY A 679 17.84 -13.74 19.39
CA GLY A 679 18.58 -14.74 18.62
C GLY A 679 18.09 -14.96 17.18
N ASP A 680 16.92 -14.42 16.81
CA ASP A 680 16.43 -14.52 15.43
C ASP A 680 17.08 -13.44 14.54
N GLY A 681 18.04 -13.85 13.72
CA GLY A 681 18.69 -12.98 12.74
C GLY A 681 17.80 -12.61 11.54
N SER A 682 16.59 -13.15 11.43
CA SER A 682 15.67 -12.92 10.29
C SER A 682 14.53 -11.94 10.58
N ASP A 683 14.51 -11.34 11.76
CA ASP A 683 13.47 -10.41 12.22
C ASP A 683 14.08 -9.18 12.92
N PRO A 684 13.60 -7.96 12.66
CA PRO A 684 13.99 -6.77 13.42
C PRO A 684 13.77 -6.86 14.94
N LEU A 685 12.75 -7.59 15.42
CA LEU A 685 12.49 -7.90 16.85
C LEU A 685 13.49 -8.92 17.41
N GLY A 686 14.29 -9.54 16.55
CA GLY A 686 15.51 -10.24 16.92
C GLY A 686 16.72 -9.33 16.76
N ASN A 687 17.68 -9.73 15.93
CA ASN A 687 18.92 -8.97 15.70
C ASN A 687 19.16 -8.60 14.23
N CYS A 688 18.12 -8.66 13.40
CA CYS A 688 18.27 -8.39 11.99
C CYS A 688 18.34 -6.88 11.69
N GLN A 689 19.38 -6.44 10.98
CA GLN A 689 19.53 -5.01 10.64
C GLN A 689 18.62 -4.55 9.50
N ARG A 690 18.53 -5.34 8.44
CA ARG A 690 17.80 -4.97 7.21
C ARG A 690 17.03 -6.17 6.66
N CYS A 691 15.97 -6.55 7.36
CA CYS A 691 15.03 -7.53 6.87
C CYS A 691 13.59 -7.18 7.25
N LEU A 692 12.67 -7.91 6.64
CA LEU A 692 11.26 -7.96 7.00
C LEU A 692 11.08 -8.53 8.41
N TYR A 693 9.94 -8.20 9.03
CA TYR A 693 9.42 -9.03 10.12
C TYR A 693 9.22 -10.47 9.63
N ASN A 694 9.46 -11.43 10.51
CA ASN A 694 9.23 -12.85 10.24
C ASN A 694 7.74 -13.12 10.01
N ALA A 695 7.45 -14.28 9.42
CA ALA A 695 6.07 -14.61 9.05
C ALA A 695 5.07 -14.56 10.22
N PRO A 696 5.36 -15.10 11.43
CA PRO A 696 4.46 -14.92 12.57
C PRO A 696 4.13 -13.46 12.90
N HIS A 697 5.12 -12.56 12.94
CA HIS A 697 4.87 -11.15 13.20
C HIS A 697 4.09 -10.48 12.07
N MET A 698 4.37 -10.83 10.81
CA MET A 698 3.61 -10.34 9.66
C MET A 698 2.15 -10.79 9.71
N LEU A 699 1.89 -12.03 10.14
CA LEU A 699 0.54 -12.54 10.36
C LEU A 699 -0.15 -11.83 11.54
N GLN A 700 0.58 -11.59 12.65
CA GLN A 700 0.08 -10.88 13.83
C GLN A 700 -0.36 -9.44 13.51
N LEU A 701 0.36 -8.76 12.60
CA LEU A 701 0.01 -7.42 12.12
C LEU A 701 -1.09 -7.42 11.04
N GLY A 702 -1.46 -8.59 10.53
CA GLY A 702 -2.34 -8.73 9.37
C GLY A 702 -1.71 -8.29 8.04
N TRP A 703 -0.39 -8.09 8.01
CA TRP A 703 0.38 -7.71 6.80
C TRP A 703 0.65 -8.90 5.87
N SER A 704 0.47 -10.10 6.39
CA SER A 704 0.49 -11.36 5.66
C SER A 704 -0.75 -12.17 6.03
N THR A 705 -1.13 -13.10 5.17
CA THR A 705 -2.19 -14.09 5.43
C THR A 705 -1.65 -15.50 5.23
N PRO A 706 -2.15 -16.52 5.95
CA PRO A 706 -1.75 -17.89 5.70
C PRO A 706 -2.08 -18.30 4.26
N PHE A 707 -1.12 -18.93 3.58
CA PHE A 707 -1.36 -19.65 2.33
C PHE A 707 -2.17 -20.93 2.58
N ALA A 708 -1.78 -21.67 3.61
CA ALA A 708 -2.46 -22.87 4.06
C ALA A 708 -2.43 -22.98 5.59
N THR A 709 -3.45 -23.62 6.13
CA THR A 709 -3.56 -23.93 7.56
C THR A 709 -3.65 -25.44 7.73
N LEU A 710 -2.67 -26.03 8.40
CA LEU A 710 -2.56 -27.48 8.62
C LEU A 710 -2.84 -27.83 10.08
N SER A 711 -3.32 -29.05 10.31
CA SER A 711 -3.68 -29.60 11.62
C SER A 711 -3.66 -31.13 11.56
N ARG A 712 -4.11 -31.82 12.61
CA ARG A 712 -4.19 -33.30 12.63
C ARG A 712 -4.96 -33.90 11.46
N THR A 713 -5.95 -33.20 10.91
CA THR A 713 -6.74 -33.69 9.77
C THR A 713 -5.98 -33.66 8.45
N HIS A 714 -4.98 -32.77 8.34
CA HIS A 714 -4.17 -32.59 7.13
C HIS A 714 -2.84 -33.35 7.19
N LEU A 715 -2.43 -33.79 8.39
CA LEU A 715 -1.16 -34.44 8.65
C LEU A 715 -1.38 -35.81 9.31
N PRO A 716 -1.78 -36.85 8.55
CA PRO A 716 -1.83 -38.22 9.07
C PRO A 716 -0.45 -38.67 9.58
N LEU A 717 -0.42 -39.68 10.46
CA LEU A 717 0.85 -40.18 11.00
C LEU A 717 1.68 -40.86 9.90
N GLY A 718 2.96 -40.51 9.80
CA GLY A 718 3.92 -41.11 8.87
C GLY A 718 3.69 -40.77 7.40
N VAL A 719 2.70 -39.93 7.08
CA VAL A 719 2.37 -39.56 5.69
C VAL A 719 2.78 -38.10 5.45
N PRO A 720 3.79 -37.84 4.59
CA PRO A 720 4.11 -36.49 4.16
C PRO A 720 2.95 -35.85 3.39
N THR A 721 2.77 -34.54 3.53
CA THR A 721 1.86 -33.79 2.66
C THR A 721 2.25 -33.93 1.20
N ASP A 722 1.30 -33.63 0.32
CA ASP A 722 1.61 -33.21 -1.04
C ASP A 722 2.59 -32.02 -1.03
N PRO A 723 3.38 -31.84 -2.09
CA PRO A 723 4.30 -30.71 -2.19
C PRO A 723 3.56 -29.37 -2.08
N ILE A 724 3.99 -28.53 -1.13
CA ILE A 724 3.48 -27.17 -0.94
C ILE A 724 4.51 -26.19 -1.48
N THR A 725 4.10 -25.33 -2.42
CA THR A 725 4.99 -24.31 -2.98
C THR A 725 4.86 -23.00 -2.22
N LEU A 726 5.91 -22.64 -1.46
CA LEU A 726 6.03 -21.38 -0.75
C LEU A 726 6.72 -20.35 -1.63
N ALA A 727 6.02 -19.27 -2.00
CA ALA A 727 6.71 -18.10 -2.55
C ALA A 727 7.45 -17.35 -1.44
N ALA A 728 8.47 -16.59 -1.82
CA ALA A 728 9.23 -15.80 -0.86
C ALA A 728 8.34 -14.77 -0.15
N LEU A 729 8.53 -14.59 1.16
CA LEU A 729 7.70 -13.72 2.00
C LEU A 729 7.71 -12.25 1.52
N ASN A 730 8.83 -11.81 0.94
CA ASN A 730 8.98 -10.50 0.33
C ASN A 730 8.29 -10.35 -1.04
N ALA A 731 7.90 -11.45 -1.69
CA ALA A 731 7.27 -11.45 -3.01
C ALA A 731 5.74 -11.49 -2.94
N ARG A 732 5.16 -12.18 -1.94
CA ARG A 732 3.71 -12.35 -1.80
C ARG A 732 3.28 -12.35 -0.34
N ARG A 733 2.13 -11.72 -0.07
CA ARG A 733 1.53 -11.64 1.27
C ARG A 733 0.88 -12.94 1.75
N ASN A 734 0.39 -13.77 0.84
CA ASN A 734 -0.30 -15.04 1.13
C ASN A 734 0.65 -16.24 0.98
N THR A 735 1.73 -16.26 1.76
CA THR A 735 2.82 -17.25 1.61
C THR A 735 3.09 -18.15 2.82
N PRO A 736 2.92 -17.71 4.08
CA PRO A 736 3.23 -18.58 5.19
C PRO A 736 2.28 -19.77 5.30
N VAL A 737 2.78 -20.92 5.71
CA VAL A 737 1.93 -22.06 6.14
C VAL A 737 1.87 -22.06 7.65
N VAL A 738 0.66 -22.11 8.20
CA VAL A 738 0.44 -22.17 9.65
C VAL A 738 0.01 -23.58 10.02
N ILE A 739 0.71 -24.20 10.96
CA ILE A 739 0.44 -25.56 11.43
C ILE A 739 0.04 -25.47 12.90
N TYR A 740 -1.16 -25.96 13.20
CA TYR A 740 -1.64 -26.11 14.56
C TYR A 740 -1.37 -27.55 15.03
N PRO A 741 -0.41 -27.78 15.94
CA PRO A 741 -0.11 -29.10 16.49
C PRO A 741 -1.17 -29.52 17.53
N ASP A 742 -2.44 -29.52 17.12
CA ASP A 742 -3.60 -29.92 17.92
C ASP A 742 -3.53 -31.38 18.42
N TRP A 743 -2.57 -32.16 17.91
CA TRP A 743 -2.27 -33.49 18.41
C TRP A 743 -1.45 -33.52 19.69
N LEU A 744 -0.90 -32.40 20.14
CA LEU A 744 -0.09 -32.29 21.36
C LEU A 744 -0.89 -31.84 22.59
N SER A 745 -2.19 -31.55 22.44
CA SER A 745 -3.06 -31.00 23.49
C SER A 745 -3.08 -31.83 24.79
N ASN A 746 -2.76 -33.12 24.72
CA ASN A 746 -2.83 -34.05 25.85
C ASN A 746 -1.44 -34.47 26.36
N THR A 747 -0.36 -33.84 25.85
CA THR A 747 1.01 -34.16 26.27
C THR A 747 1.47 -33.16 27.33
N ALA A 748 2.25 -33.61 28.31
CA ALA A 748 2.87 -32.73 29.32
C ALA A 748 3.87 -31.70 28.73
N ASN A 749 4.05 -31.67 27.41
CA ASN A 749 4.88 -30.68 26.73
C ASN A 749 4.13 -29.36 26.61
N THR A 750 4.18 -28.58 27.69
CA THR A 750 3.56 -27.25 27.79
C THR A 750 4.08 -26.27 26.75
N THR A 751 5.29 -26.48 26.22
CA THR A 751 5.97 -25.55 25.31
C THR A 751 5.22 -25.36 23.98
N TYR A 752 4.58 -26.40 23.45
CA TYR A 752 3.86 -26.35 22.17
C TYR A 752 2.34 -26.34 22.33
N SER A 753 1.84 -26.55 23.55
CA SER A 753 0.42 -26.37 23.84
C SER A 753 0.04 -24.90 23.66
N GLY A 754 -0.95 -24.61 22.82
CA GLY A 754 -1.35 -23.24 22.48
C GLY A 754 -0.36 -22.48 21.57
N SER A 755 0.59 -23.17 20.94
CA SER A 755 1.48 -22.59 19.91
C SER A 755 1.09 -23.05 18.51
N ALA A 756 1.48 -22.29 17.49
CA ALA A 756 1.48 -22.68 16.08
C ALA A 756 2.92 -22.75 15.56
N ILE A 757 3.14 -23.59 14.56
CA ILE A 757 4.36 -23.61 13.76
C ILE A 757 4.09 -22.89 12.45
N VAL A 758 4.92 -21.90 12.12
CA VAL A 758 4.79 -21.09 10.91
C VAL A 758 5.98 -21.36 10.01
N LEU A 759 5.70 -21.80 8.78
CA LEU A 759 6.70 -22.01 7.75
C LEU A 759 6.71 -20.79 6.83
N SER A 760 7.89 -20.27 6.51
CA SER A 760 8.02 -19.20 5.51
C SER A 760 9.32 -19.32 4.73
N TYR A 761 9.25 -19.04 3.43
CA TYR A 761 10.42 -19.00 2.57
C TYR A 761 10.94 -17.56 2.48
N ARG A 762 12.26 -17.36 2.63
CA ARG A 762 12.88 -16.04 2.61
C ARG A 762 13.99 -15.99 1.54
N MET A 763 14.20 -14.80 0.98
CA MET A 763 15.29 -14.53 0.04
C MET A 763 15.83 -13.13 0.28
N ARG A 764 17.13 -12.94 0.10
CA ARG A 764 17.83 -11.68 0.26
C ARG A 764 17.56 -10.73 -0.92
N VAL A 765 16.33 -10.20 -0.98
CA VAL A 765 15.90 -9.27 -2.02
C VAL A 765 15.00 -8.19 -1.45
N GLY A 766 15.07 -6.98 -2.00
CA GLY A 766 14.27 -5.84 -1.55
C GLY A 766 14.58 -5.48 -0.10
N GLN A 767 13.54 -5.45 0.75
CA GLN A 767 13.69 -5.11 2.18
C GLN A 767 14.39 -6.21 2.99
N ASP A 768 14.60 -7.40 2.42
CA ASP A 768 15.38 -8.52 2.99
C ASP A 768 16.88 -8.49 2.62
N ILE A 769 17.41 -7.38 2.09
CA ILE A 769 18.80 -7.31 1.63
C ILE A 769 19.86 -7.61 2.70
N GLY A 770 19.55 -7.42 3.99
CA GLY A 770 20.42 -7.76 5.13
C GLY A 770 20.03 -9.05 5.84
N LEU A 771 19.21 -9.90 5.23
CA LEU A 771 18.88 -11.22 5.74
C LEU A 771 20.16 -12.08 5.81
N PRO A 772 20.52 -12.71 6.96
CA PRO A 772 21.73 -13.52 7.07
C PRO A 772 21.76 -14.73 6.13
N ASP A 773 22.94 -15.22 5.76
CA ASP A 773 23.12 -16.28 4.75
C ASP A 773 22.33 -17.55 5.08
N GLU A 774 22.20 -17.90 6.36
CA GLU A 774 21.45 -19.09 6.78
C GLU A 774 19.95 -19.03 6.43
N PHE A 775 19.37 -17.83 6.34
CA PHE A 775 17.96 -17.61 6.02
C PHE A 775 17.72 -17.30 4.54
N ASP A 776 18.76 -16.90 3.80
CA ASP A 776 18.64 -16.61 2.38
C ASP A 776 18.45 -17.89 1.55
N GLY A 777 17.35 -17.95 0.81
CA GLY A 777 17.02 -19.13 0.04
C GLY A 777 16.65 -20.34 0.89
N ALA A 778 16.23 -20.12 2.15
CA ALA A 778 15.84 -21.18 3.09
C ALA A 778 14.39 -21.01 3.59
N VAL A 779 13.84 -22.11 4.11
CA VAL A 779 12.55 -22.12 4.80
C VAL A 779 12.80 -21.94 6.30
N SER A 780 12.31 -20.85 6.86
CA SER A 780 12.31 -20.60 8.30
C SER A 780 11.12 -21.31 8.94
N VAL A 781 11.37 -21.99 10.06
CA VAL A 781 10.38 -22.65 10.89
C VAL A 781 10.31 -21.91 12.20
N HIS A 782 9.22 -21.18 12.42
CA HIS A 782 9.01 -20.42 13.64
C HIS A 782 7.93 -21.07 14.50
N ARG A 783 8.15 -21.14 15.80
CA ARG A 783 7.08 -21.33 16.79
C ARG A 783 6.58 -19.96 17.24
N ALA A 784 5.26 -19.81 17.30
CA ALA A 784 4.59 -18.61 17.75
C ALA A 784 3.32 -18.97 18.54
N PRO A 785 2.71 -18.04 19.30
CA PRO A 785 1.40 -18.27 19.89
C PRO A 785 0.36 -18.69 18.82
N ALA A 786 -0.49 -19.67 19.11
CA ALA A 786 -1.51 -20.15 18.18
C ALA A 786 -2.50 -19.04 17.79
N VAL A 787 -2.76 -18.16 18.75
CA VAL A 787 -3.55 -16.96 18.57
C VAL A 787 -2.59 -15.78 18.33
N MET A 788 -2.35 -15.48 17.06
CA MET A 788 -1.48 -14.38 16.63
C MET A 788 -2.20 -13.03 16.82
N ARG A 789 -2.42 -12.65 18.08
CA ARG A 789 -2.98 -11.35 18.47
C ARG A 789 -1.85 -10.39 18.84
N MET A 790 -2.08 -9.08 18.70
CA MET A 790 -1.17 -8.07 19.26
C MET A 790 -0.99 -8.29 20.76
N GLY A 791 0.26 -8.31 21.24
CA GLY A 791 0.61 -8.69 22.62
C GLY A 791 0.78 -10.20 22.84
N GLY A 792 0.72 -11.02 21.78
CA GLY A 792 1.09 -12.43 21.83
C GLY A 792 2.56 -12.61 22.22
N GLY A 793 2.88 -13.73 22.87
CA GLY A 793 4.24 -14.07 23.30
C GLY A 793 5.28 -14.10 22.17
N ALA A 794 6.54 -14.24 22.57
CA ALA A 794 7.70 -14.23 21.67
C ALA A 794 7.59 -15.25 20.52
N THR A 795 8.21 -14.92 19.40
CA THR A 795 8.43 -15.87 18.31
C THR A 795 9.78 -16.56 18.51
N HIS A 796 9.87 -17.82 18.10
CA HIS A 796 11.06 -18.64 18.27
C HIS A 796 11.43 -19.32 16.96
N VAL A 797 12.67 -19.15 16.48
CA VAL A 797 13.19 -19.96 15.37
C VAL A 797 13.46 -21.37 15.89
N GLU A 798 12.72 -22.34 15.38
CA GLU A 798 12.87 -23.77 15.70
C GLU A 798 13.89 -24.41 14.74
N ALA A 799 13.84 -24.04 13.47
CA ALA A 799 14.76 -24.53 12.45
C ALA A 799 14.85 -23.56 11.26
N VAL A 800 15.95 -23.67 10.51
CA VAL A 800 16.11 -23.02 9.21
C VAL A 800 16.58 -24.09 8.22
N VAL A 801 15.80 -24.31 7.17
CA VAL A 801 15.95 -25.47 6.28
C VAL A 801 16.27 -25.01 4.88
N ALA A 802 17.53 -25.15 4.49
CA ALA A 802 17.97 -24.90 3.12
C ALA A 802 17.32 -25.88 2.13
N LYS A 803 17.25 -25.50 0.86
CA LYS A 803 16.74 -26.37 -0.22
C LYS A 803 17.56 -27.66 -0.31
N GLY A 804 16.88 -28.80 -0.51
CA GLY A 804 17.48 -30.13 -0.52
C GLY A 804 17.83 -30.68 0.86
N ARG A 805 17.43 -29.99 1.93
CA ARG A 805 17.66 -30.43 3.32
C ARG A 805 16.34 -30.74 4.00
N ARG A 806 16.47 -31.41 5.14
CA ARG A 806 15.37 -31.73 6.05
C ARG A 806 15.67 -31.19 7.44
N ALA A 807 14.64 -30.96 8.24
CA ALA A 807 14.77 -30.67 9.66
C ALA A 807 13.66 -31.36 10.46
N VAL A 808 13.97 -31.66 11.71
CA VAL A 808 13.05 -32.29 12.66
C VAL A 808 12.73 -31.27 13.73
N VAL A 809 11.44 -30.94 13.86
CA VAL A 809 10.93 -30.09 14.93
C VAL A 809 10.42 -31.01 16.02
N ALA A 810 11.37 -31.55 16.80
CA ALA A 810 11.09 -32.66 17.71
C ALA A 810 9.96 -32.35 18.71
N GLY A 811 9.91 -31.12 19.23
CA GLY A 811 8.88 -30.68 20.14
C GLY A 811 7.47 -30.62 19.53
N ALA A 812 7.37 -30.41 18.21
CA ALA A 812 6.11 -30.47 17.46
C ALA A 812 5.78 -31.86 16.88
N ARG A 813 6.73 -32.80 16.97
CA ARG A 813 6.71 -34.11 16.27
C ARG A 813 6.51 -34.00 14.76
N LEU A 814 7.26 -33.10 14.14
CA LEU A 814 7.22 -32.84 12.70
C LEU A 814 8.58 -33.07 12.05
N VAL A 815 8.55 -33.59 10.82
CA VAL A 815 9.67 -33.57 9.88
C VAL A 815 9.30 -32.66 8.72
N LEU A 816 10.16 -31.69 8.42
CA LEU A 816 10.06 -30.80 7.27
C LEU A 816 11.13 -31.18 6.25
N SER A 817 10.74 -31.38 5.01
CA SER A 817 11.66 -31.62 3.89
C SER A 817 11.48 -30.52 2.85
N VAL A 818 12.59 -29.90 2.42
CA VAL A 818 12.59 -28.87 1.37
C VAL A 818 13.24 -29.47 0.13
N ALA A 819 12.54 -29.44 -1.01
CA ALA A 819 13.06 -30.00 -2.25
C ALA A 819 14.37 -29.31 -2.68
N PRO A 820 15.28 -30.00 -3.39
CA PRO A 820 16.47 -29.39 -3.97
C PRO A 820 16.12 -28.22 -4.91
N PRO A 821 17.00 -27.21 -5.04
CA PRO A 821 16.78 -26.12 -5.97
C PRO A 821 16.84 -26.66 -7.41
N THR A 822 15.81 -26.37 -8.19
CA THR A 822 15.86 -26.40 -9.66
C THR A 822 15.94 -24.97 -10.20
N GLN A 823 16.45 -24.76 -11.42
CA GLN A 823 16.54 -23.42 -12.01
C GLN A 823 15.18 -22.67 -12.01
N ALA A 824 14.07 -23.39 -12.21
CA ALA A 824 12.72 -22.82 -12.17
C ALA A 824 12.22 -22.44 -10.76
N THR A 825 12.92 -22.86 -9.70
CA THR A 825 12.47 -22.71 -8.31
C THR A 825 13.33 -21.77 -7.49
N LEU A 826 14.15 -20.91 -8.09
CA LEU A 826 14.98 -19.99 -7.29
C LEU A 826 14.13 -19.06 -6.41
N SER A 827 12.96 -18.62 -6.89
CA SER A 827 12.04 -17.69 -6.20
C SER A 827 11.00 -18.36 -5.28
N VAL A 828 10.99 -19.69 -5.20
CA VAL A 828 10.04 -20.46 -4.37
C VAL A 828 10.74 -21.60 -3.63
N ALA A 829 10.13 -22.13 -2.58
CA ALA A 829 10.54 -23.40 -1.97
C ALA A 829 9.40 -24.39 -2.04
N VAL A 830 9.69 -25.63 -2.42
CA VAL A 830 8.71 -26.72 -2.39
C VAL A 830 8.96 -27.52 -1.11
N VAL A 831 7.97 -27.56 -0.24
CA VAL A 831 8.07 -28.19 1.09
C VAL A 831 7.10 -29.36 1.23
N ARG A 832 7.51 -30.36 1.99
CA ARG A 832 6.64 -31.43 2.49
C ARG A 832 6.72 -31.46 4.01
N VAL A 833 5.59 -31.62 4.66
CA VAL A 833 5.49 -31.74 6.12
C VAL A 833 4.99 -33.12 6.47
N CYS A 834 5.64 -33.81 7.41
CA CYS A 834 5.18 -35.10 7.91
C CYS A 834 5.10 -35.05 9.43
N ARG A 835 4.00 -35.59 9.99
CA ARG A 835 3.84 -35.77 11.44
C ARG A 835 4.17 -37.21 11.81
N TYR A 836 4.91 -37.40 12.90
CA TYR A 836 5.19 -38.73 13.45
C TYR A 836 4.62 -38.91 14.87
N ALA A 837 4.42 -40.17 15.28
CA ALA A 837 3.94 -40.53 16.61
C ALA A 837 5.09 -40.70 17.59
N VAL A 838 6.06 -41.56 17.24
CA VAL A 838 7.14 -42.02 18.11
C VAL A 838 8.49 -41.54 17.61
N SER A 839 8.79 -41.71 16.32
CA SER A 839 10.09 -41.34 15.76
C SER A 839 10.02 -40.73 14.37
N GLU A 840 11.01 -39.90 14.02
CA GLU A 840 11.12 -39.31 12.68
C GLU A 840 11.27 -40.34 11.55
N ALA A 841 11.66 -41.59 11.87
CA ALA A 841 11.79 -42.67 10.90
C ALA A 841 10.45 -43.03 10.23
N GLU A 842 9.32 -42.77 10.90
CA GLU A 842 7.98 -42.92 10.33
C GLU A 842 7.77 -42.02 9.10
N CYS A 843 8.48 -40.90 9.04
CA CYS A 843 8.43 -39.95 7.93
C CYS A 843 9.50 -40.19 6.86
N MET A 844 10.32 -41.24 7.00
CA MET A 844 11.41 -41.55 6.06
C MET A 844 11.08 -42.66 5.07
N MET A 845 10.02 -43.44 5.31
CA MET A 845 9.62 -44.56 4.45
C MET A 845 8.60 -44.17 3.36
N ALA A 846 8.29 -42.88 3.24
CA ALA A 846 7.34 -42.29 2.31
C ALA A 846 7.99 -41.10 1.59
#